data_AF-A0A1G7A8M3-F1
#
_entry.id   AF-A0A1G7A8M3-F1
#
_cell.length_a   1.000
_cell.length_b   1.000
_cell.length_c   1.000
_cell.angle_alpha   90.00
_cell.angle_beta   90.00
_cell.angle_gamma   90.00
#
_symmetry.space_group_name_H-M   'P 1'
#
loop_
_entity.id
_entity.type
_entity.pdbx_description
1 polymer ?
#
loop_
_entity_poly.entity_id
_entity_poly.type
_entity_poly.pdbx_seq_one_letter_code
_entity_poly.pdbx_strand_id
1 'polypeptide(L)'
;MKRFYLIVALALVVLVLPVILWLAKDSRTLSVTVIDKTVPDETHREHLGLVWALNHMKVVRPDGKKYEAARDYTGFVPDEERQTYKLRPPAADYSGTDVLYIADTYGVYEEDLPWAESERKGGRSEKVHGGLSGEEWDAVEQRMQSGDPLLLISEYNTFASPTGEKVRNRVMSRLGVDWAGWTGRYFEELDFRKSEEIPSWLAEQYGEKWTYEGPGFLLVNDLTGEVVALERDRHLTGEGIRLSFTKEGKERFGMDSSPRYDYWFDIVTPADGGRALAEYDWGLTEEGRRLLGESGIPAEFAAVVSKKSGASESIYFAGDYNDVPSVPRIYQMQGLPQVYRVLNAFSDQSFYWSAYVPMIGELLDGFGKKEAEAVLGAKAEGDDGVYSRIAEDRLEVFADGEWKPLTVKGVNVGMGKPGHFPGEAAISEEEYARWFEKIGEMNANTIRVYTLHPPGFYRALKAYNESHDKPLYVMHGVWINEEKLEESLDAFEEENLKDFREEMQRIVDVVHGDADLPERPGHASGYYDADISQWVSAWMVGIEWYPYTVQGTNEKHAGIGDFDGDYYRTKGAQPFEYWLAEQMEWLTAYEHGKYGALRAMSFTNWVTTDLLDHPAESAEQEDLVSVDPNLIAPKGDMEQAGMFASYHVYPYYPDFLNYERRYLEFRDHRGEPNNYAAYLKELKEAHRMPILIAEFGIPASRGKTHENPFGWNQGFMSEQEQGEVLKRLYEDILHEGMLGGLVFTWQDEWFKRTWNTLDYDNPDRRPFWSNAQTNEQQFGLLSFDRLKVKVDGEVTDWTGKPIYEKKAGPIRAVYVDHDERYLYVRLDMEPGADGYPVVLLDTVPDQGNTTIGGIKGAALSDGLEFIASLNGEESRLLIDPYYDFHHFLYGKKLGLIQDVERVNDSGRFIPIEYALNKAYEVANENRTIPFTAYETGKLREGNGNPESPDYDSLADYHAGEGVVELRLPWLLLQAKDPSMKEFMGNLAEDGESASVIIDRIGLGVLMVGEDGRVADSLPEADGGKIGPLKGYTWDNWDVPEWEERLKQSYGIMKKAFEED
;
A
#
# COMPACT_ATOMS: atom_id res chain seq x y z
N MET A 1 81.85 -15.14 -10.75
CA MET A 1 81.09 -15.74 -11.87
C MET A 1 79.98 -16.70 -11.42
N LYS A 2 80.26 -17.79 -10.67
CA LYS A 2 79.19 -18.73 -10.24
C LYS A 2 78.02 -18.10 -9.43
N ARG A 3 78.30 -17.13 -8.54
CA ARG A 3 77.25 -16.40 -7.79
C ARG A 3 76.40 -15.48 -8.68
N PHE A 4 76.98 -14.91 -9.73
CA PHE A 4 76.25 -14.07 -10.68
C PHE A 4 75.25 -14.90 -11.50
N TYR A 5 75.68 -16.05 -12.03
CA TYR A 5 74.77 -16.97 -12.73
C TYR A 5 73.69 -17.54 -11.82
N LEU A 6 73.96 -17.77 -10.53
CA LEU A 6 72.94 -18.21 -9.57
C LEU A 6 71.90 -17.11 -9.30
N ILE A 7 72.33 -15.86 -9.16
CA ILE A 7 71.43 -14.70 -8.98
C ILE A 7 70.59 -14.48 -10.24
N VAL A 8 71.21 -14.57 -11.42
CA VAL A 8 70.49 -14.45 -12.70
C VAL A 8 69.50 -15.61 -12.90
N ALA A 9 69.86 -16.84 -12.53
CA ALA A 9 68.95 -17.99 -12.59
C ALA A 9 67.80 -17.87 -11.59
N LEU A 10 68.05 -17.41 -10.36
CA LEU A 10 67.01 -17.18 -9.36
C LEU A 10 66.07 -16.05 -9.79
N ALA A 11 66.61 -14.96 -10.35
CA ALA A 11 65.82 -13.86 -10.91
C ALA A 11 64.96 -14.33 -12.10
N LEU A 12 65.51 -15.17 -12.98
CA LEU A 12 64.74 -15.81 -14.06
C LEU A 12 63.64 -16.73 -13.53
N VAL A 13 63.88 -17.51 -12.47
CA VAL A 13 62.85 -18.34 -11.85
C VAL A 13 61.75 -17.46 -11.24
N VAL A 14 62.09 -16.38 -10.54
CA VAL A 14 61.09 -15.46 -9.97
C VAL A 14 60.27 -14.75 -11.05
N LEU A 15 60.86 -14.45 -12.21
CA LEU A 15 60.16 -13.81 -13.34
C LEU A 15 59.29 -14.81 -14.14
N VAL A 16 59.74 -16.05 -14.32
CA VAL A 16 59.07 -17.05 -15.17
C VAL A 16 58.06 -17.91 -14.39
N LEU A 17 58.32 -18.17 -13.10
CA LEU A 17 57.45 -19.02 -12.26
C LEU A 17 56.00 -18.51 -12.21
N PRO A 18 55.70 -17.21 -12.01
CA PRO A 18 54.34 -16.68 -12.06
C PRO A 18 53.61 -16.96 -13.39
N VAL A 19 54.32 -16.96 -14.51
CA VAL A 19 53.76 -17.28 -15.84
C VAL A 19 53.51 -18.77 -15.97
N ILE A 20 54.43 -19.61 -15.50
CA ILE A 20 54.24 -21.07 -15.47
C ILE A 20 53.04 -21.46 -14.60
N LEU A 21 52.92 -20.87 -13.41
CA LEU A 21 51.81 -21.17 -12.51
C LEU A 21 50.47 -20.71 -13.10
N TRP A 22 50.45 -19.54 -13.75
CA TRP A 22 49.27 -19.12 -14.51
C TRP A 22 48.94 -20.12 -15.61
N LEU A 23 49.92 -20.54 -16.42
CA LEU A 23 49.72 -21.54 -17.48
C LEU A 23 49.21 -22.89 -16.95
N ALA A 24 49.62 -23.28 -15.74
CA ALA A 24 49.19 -24.51 -15.07
C ALA A 24 47.80 -24.43 -14.42
N LYS A 25 47.24 -23.24 -14.18
CA LYS A 25 45.87 -23.08 -13.65
C LYS A 25 44.84 -23.60 -14.67
N ASP A 26 43.84 -24.35 -14.21
CA ASP A 26 42.76 -24.82 -15.09
C ASP A 26 41.92 -23.65 -15.61
N SER A 27 41.45 -23.75 -16.85
CA SER A 27 40.49 -22.79 -17.41
C SER A 27 39.08 -23.12 -16.98
N ARG A 28 38.31 -22.09 -16.60
CA ARG A 28 36.89 -22.22 -16.29
C ARG A 28 36.08 -21.81 -17.52
N THR A 29 35.17 -22.68 -17.95
CA THR A 29 34.24 -22.33 -19.03
C THR A 29 33.04 -21.65 -18.40
N LEU A 30 32.83 -20.37 -18.72
CA LEU A 30 31.61 -19.63 -18.38
C LEU A 30 31.17 -18.85 -19.61
N SER A 31 29.88 -18.89 -19.91
CA SER A 31 29.23 -18.07 -20.92
C SER A 31 28.92 -16.69 -20.33
N VAL A 32 29.74 -15.70 -20.64
CA VAL A 32 29.61 -14.33 -20.16
C VAL A 32 29.10 -13.46 -21.29
N THR A 33 27.96 -12.82 -21.07
CA THR A 33 27.36 -11.88 -22.02
C THR A 33 27.50 -10.46 -21.48
N VAL A 34 28.14 -9.58 -22.25
CA VAL A 34 28.36 -8.18 -21.88
C VAL A 34 27.42 -7.28 -22.68
N ILE A 35 26.67 -6.43 -21.99
CA ILE A 35 25.84 -5.38 -22.57
C ILE A 35 26.50 -4.05 -22.26
N ASP A 36 26.87 -3.30 -23.30
CA ASP A 36 27.50 -1.99 -23.18
C ASP A 36 27.06 -1.09 -24.34
N LYS A 37 26.27 -0.06 -24.03
CA LYS A 37 25.76 0.90 -25.00
C LYS A 37 26.59 2.18 -25.07
N THR A 38 27.61 2.32 -24.22
CA THR A 38 28.41 3.54 -24.04
C THR A 38 29.84 3.31 -24.51
N VAL A 39 30.01 3.00 -25.80
CA VAL A 39 31.33 2.75 -26.42
C VAL A 39 31.63 3.81 -27.48
N PRO A 40 31.99 5.05 -27.09
CA PRO A 40 32.16 6.13 -28.05
C PRO A 40 33.40 5.94 -28.96
N ASP A 41 34.41 5.20 -28.51
CA ASP A 41 35.68 5.01 -29.20
C ASP A 41 36.22 3.56 -29.15
N GLU A 42 37.29 3.27 -29.90
CA GLU A 42 37.86 1.91 -29.98
C GLU A 42 38.72 1.53 -28.75
N THR A 43 38.70 2.31 -27.66
CA THR A 43 39.36 1.93 -26.40
C THR A 43 38.56 0.93 -25.58
N HIS A 44 37.24 0.87 -25.79
CA HIS A 44 36.31 -0.03 -25.08
C HIS A 44 36.35 0.13 -23.57
N ARG A 45 36.57 1.37 -23.10
CA ARG A 45 36.88 1.71 -21.72
C ARG A 45 35.92 1.10 -20.70
N GLU A 46 34.61 1.18 -20.96
CA GLU A 46 33.53 0.75 -20.05
C GLU A 46 33.43 -0.76 -19.81
N HIS A 47 34.10 -1.61 -20.60
CA HIS A 47 34.19 -3.07 -20.34
C HIS A 47 35.60 -3.67 -20.49
N LEU A 48 36.62 -2.84 -20.75
CA LEU A 48 38.00 -3.29 -20.98
C LEU A 48 38.57 -4.01 -19.74
N GLY A 49 38.32 -3.47 -18.55
CA GLY A 49 38.77 -4.05 -17.29
C GLY A 49 38.18 -5.44 -17.04
N LEU A 50 36.87 -5.62 -17.22
CA LEU A 50 36.17 -6.89 -17.09
C LEU A 50 36.80 -7.94 -18.02
N VAL A 51 36.99 -7.62 -19.29
CA VAL A 51 37.59 -8.54 -20.27
C VAL A 51 39.01 -8.92 -19.85
N TRP A 52 39.78 -7.98 -19.30
CA TRP A 52 41.09 -8.28 -18.76
C TRP A 52 41.01 -9.22 -17.54
N ALA A 53 40.09 -8.96 -16.61
CA ALA A 53 39.89 -9.76 -15.40
C ALA A 53 39.48 -11.19 -15.73
N LEU A 54 38.50 -11.38 -16.63
CA LEU A 54 38.06 -12.69 -17.15
C LEU A 54 39.25 -13.48 -17.71
N ASN A 55 40.03 -12.85 -18.58
CA ASN A 55 41.19 -13.47 -19.21
C ASN A 55 42.30 -13.81 -18.20
N HIS A 56 42.57 -12.92 -17.24
CA HIS A 56 43.52 -13.16 -16.16
C HIS A 56 43.08 -14.33 -15.26
N MET A 57 41.78 -14.44 -14.97
CA MET A 57 41.21 -15.50 -14.15
C MET A 57 41.10 -16.85 -14.88
N LYS A 58 41.41 -16.89 -16.18
CA LYS A 58 41.23 -18.02 -17.11
C LYS A 58 39.77 -18.43 -17.31
N VAL A 59 38.88 -17.45 -17.33
CA VAL A 59 37.52 -17.65 -17.82
C VAL A 59 37.58 -17.66 -19.36
N VAL A 60 37.07 -18.73 -19.96
CA VAL A 60 37.03 -18.93 -21.40
C VAL A 60 35.58 -19.13 -21.84
N ARG A 61 35.32 -18.75 -23.09
CA ARG A 61 34.02 -18.95 -23.74
C ARG A 61 33.70 -20.43 -23.90
N PRO A 62 32.43 -20.81 -24.14
CA PRO A 62 32.05 -22.19 -24.45
C PRO A 62 32.82 -22.84 -25.62
N ASP A 63 33.35 -22.04 -26.56
CA ASP A 63 34.20 -22.51 -27.66
C ASP A 63 35.69 -22.68 -27.31
N GLY A 64 36.06 -22.48 -26.03
CA GLY A 64 37.41 -22.60 -25.50
C GLY A 64 38.33 -21.42 -25.81
N LYS A 65 37.83 -20.35 -26.45
CA LYS A 65 38.63 -19.14 -26.73
C LYS A 65 38.52 -18.12 -25.62
N LYS A 66 39.47 -17.19 -25.61
CA LYS A 66 39.51 -16.03 -24.71
C LYS A 66 38.44 -14.99 -25.09
N TYR A 67 38.07 -14.13 -24.14
CA TYR A 67 37.21 -12.98 -24.40
C TYR A 67 38.00 -11.83 -25.06
N GLU A 68 37.39 -11.13 -26.02
CA GLU A 68 37.93 -10.01 -26.77
C GLU A 68 37.02 -8.77 -26.64
N ALA A 69 37.53 -7.66 -26.09
CA ALA A 69 36.75 -6.43 -25.86
C ALA A 69 36.09 -5.90 -27.13
N ALA A 70 36.80 -5.92 -28.27
CA ALA A 70 36.22 -5.46 -29.54
C ALA A 70 35.08 -6.34 -30.11
N ARG A 71 34.87 -7.55 -29.57
CA ARG A 71 33.96 -8.55 -30.19
C ARG A 71 32.91 -9.14 -29.27
N ASP A 72 33.21 -9.29 -27.99
CA ASP A 72 32.39 -10.06 -27.06
C ASP A 72 31.56 -9.13 -26.15
N TYR A 73 30.76 -8.24 -26.74
CA TYR A 73 29.74 -7.40 -26.09
C TYR A 73 28.57 -7.12 -27.05
N THR A 74 27.46 -6.54 -26.58
CA THR A 74 26.34 -6.04 -27.41
C THR A 74 26.09 -4.57 -27.12
N GLY A 75 25.76 -3.77 -28.16
CA GLY A 75 25.53 -2.33 -28.06
C GLY A 75 26.20 -1.53 -29.18
N PHE A 76 26.80 -0.38 -28.85
CA PHE A 76 27.37 0.55 -29.84
C PHE A 76 28.77 0.13 -30.28
N VAL A 77 29.05 0.09 -31.59
CA VAL A 77 30.36 -0.33 -32.14
C VAL A 77 30.95 0.78 -33.03
N PRO A 78 31.97 1.51 -32.59
CA PRO A 78 32.63 2.55 -33.40
C PRO A 78 33.57 1.95 -34.45
N ASP A 79 33.76 2.67 -35.57
CA ASP A 79 34.76 2.44 -36.62
C ASP A 79 35.42 3.80 -36.89
N GLU A 80 36.50 4.09 -36.15
CA GLU A 80 37.18 5.40 -36.19
C GLU A 80 37.86 5.65 -37.54
N GLU A 81 38.37 4.60 -38.19
CA GLU A 81 39.01 4.69 -39.51
C GLU A 81 38.01 5.17 -40.57
N ARG A 82 36.76 4.70 -40.51
CA ARG A 82 35.69 5.10 -41.45
C ARG A 82 34.82 6.24 -40.96
N GLN A 83 34.96 6.67 -39.70
CA GLN A 83 34.08 7.63 -39.05
C GLN A 83 32.61 7.19 -39.12
N THR A 84 32.36 5.91 -38.84
CA THR A 84 31.01 5.31 -38.84
C THR A 84 30.81 4.46 -37.59
N TYR A 85 29.57 4.03 -37.35
CA TYR A 85 29.27 3.09 -36.28
C TYR A 85 28.29 2.01 -36.74
N LYS A 86 28.20 0.94 -35.95
CA LYS A 86 27.18 -0.11 -36.08
C LYS A 86 26.56 -0.40 -34.72
N LEU A 87 25.30 -0.79 -34.71
CA LEU A 87 24.66 -1.32 -33.52
C LEU A 87 24.70 -2.84 -33.59
N ARG A 88 25.25 -3.48 -32.56
CA ARG A 88 25.19 -4.92 -32.37
C ARG A 88 24.00 -5.20 -31.45
N PRO A 89 22.89 -5.74 -31.98
CA PRO A 89 21.69 -5.91 -31.19
C PRO A 89 21.95 -6.90 -30.02
N PRO A 90 21.25 -6.72 -28.90
CA PRO A 90 21.24 -7.72 -27.84
C PRO A 90 20.62 -9.04 -28.34
N ALA A 91 20.89 -10.11 -27.60
CA ALA A 91 20.27 -11.40 -27.89
C ALA A 91 18.76 -11.33 -27.58
N ALA A 92 17.95 -11.99 -28.40
CA ALA A 92 16.51 -12.12 -28.13
C ALA A 92 16.20 -13.07 -26.97
N ASP A 93 17.20 -13.86 -26.56
CA ASP A 93 17.15 -14.83 -25.47
C ASP A 93 18.59 -15.00 -24.95
N TYR A 94 18.75 -15.04 -23.64
CA TYR A 94 20.03 -15.25 -22.96
C TYR A 94 20.19 -16.70 -22.43
N SER A 95 19.40 -17.65 -22.92
CA SER A 95 19.54 -19.07 -22.59
C SER A 95 20.98 -19.57 -22.77
N GLY A 96 21.50 -20.25 -21.75
CA GLY A 96 22.91 -20.68 -21.70
C GLY A 96 23.92 -19.57 -21.39
N THR A 97 23.49 -18.36 -21.03
CA THR A 97 24.34 -17.36 -20.38
C THR A 97 24.48 -17.69 -18.90
N ASP A 98 25.71 -17.81 -18.40
CA ASP A 98 26.03 -18.05 -17.00
C ASP A 98 26.14 -16.73 -16.22
N VAL A 99 26.75 -15.72 -16.84
CA VAL A 99 26.96 -14.39 -16.27
C VAL A 99 26.49 -13.33 -17.26
N LEU A 100 25.54 -12.50 -16.85
CA LEU A 100 25.10 -11.34 -17.62
C LEU A 100 25.69 -10.09 -16.97
N TYR A 101 26.49 -9.33 -17.73
CA TYR A 101 27.14 -8.12 -17.25
C TYR A 101 26.63 -6.90 -18.02
N ILE A 102 26.02 -5.96 -17.31
CA ILE A 102 25.58 -4.67 -17.88
C ILE A 102 26.57 -3.62 -17.42
N ALA A 103 27.41 -3.16 -18.35
CA ALA A 103 28.47 -2.20 -18.08
C ALA A 103 27.92 -0.78 -17.93
N ASP A 104 27.39 -0.23 -19.02
CA ASP A 104 26.78 1.10 -19.03
C ASP A 104 25.69 1.15 -20.12
N THR A 105 24.54 1.76 -19.80
CA THR A 105 23.41 1.91 -20.72
C THR A 105 23.07 3.35 -21.09
N TYR A 106 23.80 4.34 -20.56
CA TYR A 106 23.60 5.77 -20.82
C TYR A 106 23.57 6.08 -22.32
N GLY A 107 24.51 5.52 -23.06
CA GLY A 107 24.58 5.63 -24.51
C GLY A 107 25.64 6.58 -25.05
N VAL A 108 25.64 6.73 -26.37
CA VAL A 108 26.54 7.62 -27.13
C VAL A 108 25.72 8.77 -27.72
N TYR A 109 26.22 10.00 -27.55
CA TYR A 109 25.69 11.22 -28.12
C TYR A 109 26.60 11.73 -29.25
N GLU A 110 26.11 12.60 -30.13
CA GLU A 110 26.87 13.03 -31.33
C GLU A 110 28.24 13.63 -30.99
N GLU A 111 28.34 14.35 -29.87
CA GLU A 111 29.59 14.98 -29.42
C GLU A 111 30.61 14.01 -28.80
N ASP A 112 30.17 12.82 -28.40
CA ASP A 112 31.04 11.81 -27.80
C ASP A 112 31.92 11.12 -28.87
N LEU A 113 31.53 11.24 -30.14
CA LEU A 113 32.21 10.56 -31.24
C LEU A 113 33.59 11.20 -31.51
N PRO A 114 34.67 10.40 -31.63
CA PRO A 114 36.04 10.91 -31.87
C PRO A 114 36.21 11.79 -33.11
N TRP A 115 35.25 11.75 -34.03
CA TRP A 115 35.23 12.52 -35.29
C TRP A 115 34.27 13.72 -35.27
N ALA A 116 33.62 14.02 -34.14
CA ALA A 116 32.82 15.22 -33.95
C ALA A 116 33.68 16.39 -33.43
N GLU A 117 33.42 17.61 -33.90
CA GLU A 117 34.07 18.83 -33.37
C GLU A 117 33.26 19.36 -32.18
N SER A 118 33.82 19.34 -30.97
CA SER A 118 33.23 19.98 -29.77
C SER A 118 34.26 20.86 -29.04
N GLU A 119 33.83 22.05 -28.63
CA GLU A 119 34.68 23.03 -27.89
C GLU A 119 34.81 22.70 -26.39
N ARG A 120 33.93 21.85 -25.81
CA ARG A 120 33.98 21.40 -24.40
C ARG A 120 33.19 20.08 -24.20
N LYS A 121 33.68 19.15 -23.36
CA LYS A 121 32.97 17.88 -23.06
C LYS A 121 31.67 18.13 -22.26
N GLY A 122 30.57 17.45 -22.62
CA GLY A 122 29.31 17.45 -21.87
C GLY A 122 28.31 18.56 -22.27
N GLY A 123 28.15 18.82 -23.56
CA GLY A 123 27.06 19.60 -24.16
C GLY A 123 25.81 18.74 -24.43
N ARG A 124 24.67 19.39 -24.63
CA ARG A 124 23.40 18.71 -24.99
C ARG A 124 23.37 18.46 -26.50
N SER A 125 23.96 17.37 -26.98
CA SER A 125 23.84 16.93 -28.38
C SER A 125 22.74 15.87 -28.55
N GLU A 126 22.34 15.55 -29.79
CA GLU A 126 21.31 14.54 -30.03
C GLU A 126 21.80 13.13 -29.64
N LYS A 127 20.93 12.37 -28.97
CA LYS A 127 21.23 10.98 -28.55
C LYS A 127 21.31 10.08 -29.79
N VAL A 128 22.44 9.41 -29.99
CA VAL A 128 22.63 8.46 -31.10
C VAL A 128 22.05 7.09 -30.74
N HIS A 129 22.38 6.56 -29.56
CA HIS A 129 21.88 5.28 -29.05
C HIS A 129 22.06 5.23 -27.52
N GLY A 130 21.10 4.70 -26.77
CA GLY A 130 21.18 4.59 -25.31
C GLY A 130 19.84 4.23 -24.65
N GLY A 131 19.92 3.77 -23.41
CA GLY A 131 18.82 3.33 -22.55
C GLY A 131 18.44 1.87 -22.76
N LEU A 132 17.95 1.21 -21.72
CA LEU A 132 17.32 -0.12 -21.83
C LEU A 132 15.89 0.01 -22.34
N SER A 133 15.55 -0.77 -23.34
CA SER A 133 14.16 -0.94 -23.79
C SER A 133 13.48 -2.10 -23.05
N GLY A 134 12.14 -2.12 -23.08
CA GLY A 134 11.35 -3.19 -22.48
C GLY A 134 11.72 -4.56 -23.03
N GLU A 135 11.80 -4.71 -24.36
CA GLU A 135 12.14 -5.99 -25.02
C GLU A 135 13.51 -6.53 -24.59
N GLU A 136 14.50 -5.65 -24.40
CA GLU A 136 15.84 -6.03 -23.95
C GLU A 136 15.84 -6.51 -22.50
N TRP A 137 15.07 -5.84 -21.65
CA TRP A 137 14.93 -6.22 -20.25
C TRP A 137 14.10 -7.49 -20.07
N ASP A 138 13.07 -7.69 -20.88
CA ASP A 138 12.25 -8.91 -20.88
C ASP A 138 13.11 -10.15 -21.11
N ALA A 139 14.08 -10.10 -22.03
CA ALA A 139 15.01 -11.21 -22.27
C ALA A 139 15.92 -11.50 -21.06
N VAL A 140 16.35 -10.45 -20.33
CA VAL A 140 17.14 -10.61 -19.11
C VAL A 140 16.30 -11.24 -18.00
N GLU A 141 15.08 -10.76 -17.78
CA GLU A 141 14.17 -11.31 -16.77
C GLU A 141 13.78 -12.75 -17.08
N GLN A 142 13.48 -13.07 -18.34
CA GLN A 142 13.17 -14.43 -18.76
C GLN A 142 14.34 -15.39 -18.47
N ARG A 143 15.59 -14.92 -18.62
CA ARG A 143 16.76 -15.71 -18.24
C ARG A 143 16.91 -15.86 -16.73
N MET A 144 16.61 -14.82 -15.95
CA MET A 144 16.61 -14.90 -14.48
C MET A 144 15.58 -15.90 -13.94
N GLN A 145 14.48 -16.09 -14.67
CA GLN A 145 13.37 -16.98 -14.32
C GLN A 145 13.57 -18.44 -14.77
N SER A 146 14.59 -18.76 -15.58
CA SER A 146 14.69 -20.08 -16.24
C SER A 146 15.06 -21.26 -15.32
N GLY A 147 15.15 -21.05 -14.00
CA GLY A 147 15.55 -22.05 -13.00
C GLY A 147 17.04 -22.42 -12.99
N ASP A 148 17.76 -22.15 -14.09
CA ASP A 148 19.21 -22.33 -14.20
C ASP A 148 19.96 -21.19 -13.48
N PRO A 149 21.07 -21.46 -12.77
CA PRO A 149 21.85 -20.42 -12.10
C PRO A 149 22.27 -19.30 -13.06
N LEU A 150 22.05 -18.05 -12.65
CA LEU A 150 22.50 -16.85 -13.36
C LEU A 150 23.13 -15.87 -12.37
N LEU A 151 24.28 -15.32 -12.74
CA LEU A 151 24.85 -14.15 -12.07
C LEU A 151 24.63 -12.91 -12.94
N LEU A 152 23.73 -12.03 -12.51
CA LEU A 152 23.53 -10.70 -13.10
C LEU A 152 24.43 -9.70 -12.36
N ILE A 153 25.32 -9.02 -13.08
CA ILE A 153 26.12 -7.91 -12.57
C ILE A 153 25.74 -6.66 -13.36
N SER A 154 25.44 -5.57 -12.68
CA SER A 154 25.13 -4.28 -13.30
C SER A 154 25.86 -3.17 -12.58
N GLU A 155 26.34 -2.18 -13.32
CA GLU A 155 27.05 -1.03 -12.77
C GLU A 155 26.24 0.26 -12.91
N TYR A 156 26.84 1.37 -12.46
CA TYR A 156 26.37 2.74 -12.66
C TYR A 156 25.80 2.96 -14.08
N ASN A 157 24.80 3.83 -14.22
CA ASN A 157 24.08 4.10 -15.47
C ASN A 157 23.28 2.93 -16.08
N THR A 158 22.90 1.92 -15.29
CA THR A 158 22.06 0.81 -15.81
C THR A 158 20.58 1.20 -15.94
N PHE A 159 20.02 1.97 -14.99
CA PHE A 159 18.58 2.31 -14.96
C PHE A 159 18.30 3.82 -15.07
N ALA A 160 19.34 4.65 -15.00
CA ALA A 160 19.26 6.10 -15.12
C ALA A 160 18.81 6.54 -16.53
N SER A 161 18.62 7.85 -16.72
CA SER A 161 18.32 8.40 -18.05
C SER A 161 19.40 7.95 -19.05
N PRO A 162 19.05 7.45 -20.25
CA PRO A 162 17.77 7.64 -20.94
C PRO A 162 16.82 6.43 -20.89
N THR A 163 16.98 5.52 -19.92
CA THR A 163 16.03 4.42 -19.67
C THR A 163 14.71 4.99 -19.14
N GLY A 164 13.59 4.57 -19.75
CA GLY A 164 12.25 5.02 -19.37
C GLY A 164 11.82 4.52 -17.99
N GLU A 165 10.98 5.28 -17.29
CA GLU A 165 10.55 5.02 -15.91
C GLU A 165 10.04 3.59 -15.66
N LYS A 166 9.20 3.06 -16.56
CA LYS A 166 8.68 1.68 -16.45
C LYS A 166 9.79 0.63 -16.44
N VAL A 167 10.78 0.77 -17.32
CA VAL A 167 11.91 -0.18 -17.39
C VAL A 167 12.84 0.03 -16.20
N ARG A 168 13.10 1.29 -15.82
CA ARG A 168 13.90 1.65 -14.65
C ARG A 168 13.38 0.97 -13.38
N ASN A 169 12.08 1.06 -13.10
CA ASN A 169 11.50 0.48 -11.88
C ASN A 169 11.63 -1.04 -11.86
N ARG A 170 11.45 -1.71 -13.00
CA ARG A 170 11.67 -3.17 -13.14
C ARG A 170 13.13 -3.54 -12.89
N VAL A 171 14.07 -2.78 -13.47
CA VAL A 171 15.51 -2.99 -13.28
C VAL A 171 15.91 -2.80 -11.81
N MET A 172 15.51 -1.69 -11.19
CA MET A 172 15.77 -1.39 -9.77
C MET A 172 15.23 -2.49 -8.85
N SER A 173 14.00 -2.97 -9.11
CA SER A 173 13.40 -4.07 -8.36
C SER A 173 14.21 -5.37 -8.46
N ARG A 174 14.69 -5.77 -9.65
CA ARG A 174 15.50 -6.99 -9.81
C ARG A 174 16.91 -6.85 -9.22
N LEU A 175 17.44 -5.64 -9.17
CA LEU A 175 18.73 -5.34 -8.55
C LEU A 175 18.65 -5.18 -7.02
N GLY A 176 17.45 -4.95 -6.49
CA GLY A 176 17.21 -4.76 -5.04
C GLY A 176 17.66 -3.39 -4.56
N VAL A 177 17.50 -2.35 -5.38
CA VAL A 177 17.93 -0.98 -5.09
C VAL A 177 16.79 0.00 -5.24
N ASP A 178 16.82 1.08 -4.46
CA ASP A 178 15.99 2.27 -4.64
C ASP A 178 16.87 3.48 -4.95
N TRP A 179 16.41 4.33 -5.87
CA TRP A 179 17.15 5.48 -6.39
C TRP A 179 16.23 6.68 -6.60
N ALA A 180 16.43 7.72 -5.79
CA ALA A 180 15.67 8.97 -5.87
C ALA A 180 16.17 9.95 -6.96
N GLY A 181 16.99 9.48 -7.91
CA GLY A 181 17.54 10.30 -8.99
C GLY A 181 18.91 10.92 -8.73
N TRP A 182 19.48 10.75 -7.53
CA TRP A 182 20.74 11.41 -7.17
C TRP A 182 21.98 10.64 -7.62
N THR A 183 22.90 11.34 -8.27
CA THR A 183 24.25 10.89 -8.62
C THR A 183 25.29 11.86 -8.05
N GLY A 184 26.53 11.40 -7.89
CA GLY A 184 27.59 12.20 -7.30
C GLY A 184 28.97 11.92 -7.86
N ARG A 185 29.86 12.93 -7.79
CA ARG A 185 31.29 12.79 -8.10
C ARG A 185 32.14 13.78 -7.30
N TYR A 186 33.35 13.35 -6.93
CA TYR A 186 34.35 14.23 -6.31
C TYR A 186 35.16 14.99 -7.37
N PHE A 187 35.36 16.29 -7.15
CA PHE A 187 36.18 17.15 -7.99
C PHE A 187 37.30 17.78 -7.16
N GLU A 188 38.50 17.89 -7.74
CA GLU A 188 39.64 18.60 -7.14
C GLU A 188 39.44 20.13 -7.17
N GLU A 189 38.54 20.63 -8.01
CA GLU A 189 38.17 22.05 -8.12
C GLU A 189 36.71 22.17 -8.57
N LEU A 190 35.85 22.69 -7.68
CA LEU A 190 34.43 22.94 -7.92
C LEU A 190 34.17 24.24 -8.72
N ASP A 191 35.15 25.12 -8.90
CA ASP A 191 34.97 26.31 -9.74
C ASP A 191 35.01 25.95 -11.23
N PHE A 192 33.86 25.97 -11.92
CA PHE A 192 33.74 25.63 -13.34
C PHE A 192 34.55 26.55 -14.27
N ARG A 193 35.02 27.70 -13.77
CA ARG A 193 35.90 28.63 -14.51
C ARG A 193 37.37 28.19 -14.47
N LYS A 194 37.73 27.33 -13.52
CA LYS A 194 39.08 26.79 -13.30
C LYS A 194 39.17 25.30 -13.67
N SER A 195 38.05 24.58 -13.64
CA SER A 195 37.95 23.17 -13.98
C SER A 195 37.27 22.96 -15.34
N GLU A 196 37.95 22.27 -16.24
CA GLU A 196 37.38 21.81 -17.52
C GLU A 196 36.55 20.52 -17.35
N GLU A 197 36.58 19.88 -16.18
CA GLU A 197 35.87 18.62 -15.91
C GLU A 197 34.41 18.81 -15.50
N ILE A 198 34.01 20.02 -15.08
CA ILE A 198 32.62 20.31 -14.71
C ILE A 198 31.77 20.48 -15.99
N PRO A 199 30.65 19.75 -16.11
CA PRO A 199 29.81 19.79 -17.31
C PRO A 199 29.36 21.20 -17.70
N SER A 200 29.35 21.48 -19.01
CA SER A 200 29.04 22.80 -19.56
C SER A 200 27.63 23.30 -19.20
N TRP A 201 26.63 22.41 -19.22
CA TRP A 201 25.25 22.73 -18.89
C TRP A 201 25.07 23.26 -17.46
N LEU A 202 25.89 22.79 -16.52
CA LEU A 202 25.85 23.18 -15.12
C LEU A 202 26.40 24.61 -14.95
N ALA A 203 27.46 24.93 -15.69
CA ALA A 203 28.00 26.28 -15.78
C ALA A 203 27.01 27.28 -16.41
N GLU A 204 26.26 26.84 -17.43
CA GLU A 204 25.24 27.65 -18.09
C GLU A 204 24.00 27.87 -17.21
N GLN A 205 23.54 26.83 -16.50
CA GLN A 205 22.35 26.87 -15.64
C GLN A 205 22.55 27.78 -14.42
N TYR A 206 23.71 27.71 -13.77
CA TYR A 206 23.96 28.43 -12.52
C TYR A 206 24.68 29.78 -12.72
N GLY A 207 25.49 29.93 -13.78
CA GLY A 207 26.10 31.20 -14.17
C GLY A 207 26.77 31.95 -13.01
N GLU A 208 26.37 33.20 -12.76
CA GLU A 208 26.92 34.04 -11.68
C GLU A 208 26.52 33.58 -10.26
N LYS A 209 25.53 32.68 -10.11
CA LYS A 209 25.11 32.14 -8.80
C LYS A 209 26.05 31.05 -8.27
N TRP A 210 26.98 30.55 -9.09
CA TRP A 210 27.95 29.54 -8.67
C TRP A 210 29.08 30.15 -7.82
N THR A 211 29.02 29.90 -6.51
CA THR A 211 29.99 30.41 -5.55
C THR A 211 30.95 29.36 -5.01
N TYR A 212 30.87 28.12 -5.48
CA TYR A 212 31.70 27.01 -4.99
C TYR A 212 33.11 27.07 -5.57
N GLU A 213 34.12 26.85 -4.73
CA GLU A 213 35.54 26.82 -5.09
C GLU A 213 36.31 25.80 -4.25
N GLY A 214 37.41 25.28 -4.80
CA GLY A 214 38.23 24.24 -4.15
C GLY A 214 37.65 22.82 -4.27
N PRO A 215 38.28 21.83 -3.62
CA PRO A 215 37.86 20.43 -3.74
C PRO A 215 36.54 20.13 -3.04
N GLY A 216 35.75 19.19 -3.58
CA GLY A 216 34.49 18.76 -2.98
C GLY A 216 33.65 17.83 -3.86
N PHE A 217 32.49 17.39 -3.36
CA PHE A 217 31.53 16.61 -4.15
C PHE A 217 30.53 17.53 -4.85
N LEU A 218 30.16 17.14 -6.06
CA LEU A 218 29.01 17.66 -6.78
C LEU A 218 27.97 16.55 -6.92
N LEU A 219 26.75 16.81 -6.44
CA LEU A 219 25.61 15.91 -6.52
C LEU A 219 24.58 16.50 -7.46
N VAL A 220 24.02 15.67 -8.34
CA VAL A 220 23.04 16.07 -9.35
C VAL A 220 21.84 15.13 -9.27
N ASN A 221 20.63 15.69 -9.30
CA ASN A 221 19.42 14.90 -9.44
C ASN A 221 19.00 14.82 -10.91
N ASP A 222 19.03 13.64 -11.49
CA ASP A 222 18.73 13.39 -12.90
C ASP A 222 17.23 13.53 -13.22
N LEU A 223 16.35 13.52 -12.22
CA LEU A 223 14.90 13.63 -12.38
C LEU A 223 14.44 15.08 -12.26
N THR A 224 14.97 15.83 -11.29
CA THR A 224 14.53 17.19 -10.96
C THR A 224 15.47 18.27 -11.52
N GLY A 225 16.73 17.93 -11.83
CA GLY A 225 17.77 18.87 -12.23
C GLY A 225 18.38 19.68 -11.07
N GLU A 226 18.09 19.28 -9.82
CA GLU A 226 18.67 19.90 -8.62
C GLU A 226 20.15 19.56 -8.46
N VAL A 227 20.89 20.47 -7.82
CA VAL A 227 22.34 20.35 -7.62
C VAL A 227 22.72 20.70 -6.18
N VAL A 228 23.51 19.85 -5.54
CA VAL A 228 24.04 20.06 -4.19
C VAL A 228 25.57 19.92 -4.23
N ALA A 229 26.30 20.86 -3.63
CA ALA A 229 27.76 20.82 -3.59
C ALA A 229 28.28 20.72 -2.14
N LEU A 230 29.16 19.73 -1.89
CA LEU A 230 29.84 19.52 -0.61
C LEU A 230 31.30 19.95 -0.68
N GLU A 231 31.60 21.16 -0.20
CA GLU A 231 32.98 21.67 -0.05
C GLU A 231 33.81 20.86 0.97
N ARG A 232 35.04 20.45 0.60
CA ARG A 232 35.93 19.62 1.43
C ARG A 232 36.18 20.20 2.82
N ASP A 233 36.53 21.48 2.89
CA ASP A 233 36.98 22.11 4.14
C ASP A 233 35.84 22.40 5.13
N ARG A 234 34.58 22.18 4.71
CA ARG A 234 33.37 22.49 5.49
C ARG A 234 32.52 21.25 5.77
N HIS A 235 32.23 20.48 4.73
CA HIS A 235 31.27 19.39 4.78
C HIS A 235 31.92 18.00 4.94
N LEU A 236 33.23 17.88 4.74
CA LEU A 236 33.95 16.60 4.72
C LEU A 236 35.10 16.58 5.75
N THR A 237 35.48 15.38 6.18
CA THR A 237 36.62 15.10 7.08
C THR A 237 37.83 14.54 6.34
N GLY A 238 37.67 14.23 5.05
CA GLY A 238 38.71 13.67 4.19
C GLY A 238 38.46 13.97 2.71
N GLU A 239 39.23 13.32 1.84
CA GLU A 239 39.15 13.48 0.39
C GLU A 239 38.62 12.21 -0.27
N GLY A 240 37.70 12.40 -1.22
CA GLY A 240 37.00 11.38 -2.00
C GLY A 240 36.15 10.40 -1.19
N ILE A 241 35.60 9.40 -1.88
CA ILE A 241 34.70 8.40 -1.29
C ILE A 241 35.37 7.02 -1.28
N ARG A 242 35.04 6.16 -0.34
CA ARG A 242 35.59 4.79 -0.22
C ARG A 242 34.46 3.80 0.01
N LEU A 243 34.68 2.54 -0.32
CA LEU A 243 33.79 1.45 0.08
C LEU A 243 34.18 1.01 1.50
N SER A 244 33.20 0.95 2.38
CA SER A 244 33.26 0.27 3.67
C SER A 244 32.44 -1.01 3.55
N PHE A 245 33.07 -2.17 3.68
CA PHE A 245 32.37 -3.44 3.50
C PHE A 245 31.57 -3.79 4.76
N THR A 246 30.32 -4.21 4.56
CA THR A 246 29.47 -4.71 5.64
C THR A 246 30.00 -6.05 6.15
N LYS A 247 29.44 -6.58 7.23
CA LYS A 247 29.85 -7.91 7.74
C LYS A 247 29.74 -8.99 6.64
N GLU A 248 28.64 -8.97 5.89
CA GLU A 248 28.40 -9.90 4.79
C GLU A 248 29.38 -9.67 3.63
N GLY A 249 29.65 -8.41 3.28
CA GLY A 249 30.65 -8.07 2.28
C GLY A 249 32.06 -8.49 2.66
N LYS A 250 32.46 -8.37 3.93
CA LYS A 250 33.76 -8.83 4.44
C LYS A 250 33.90 -10.34 4.32
N GLU A 251 32.86 -11.07 4.68
CA GLU A 251 32.82 -12.53 4.54
C GLU A 251 32.87 -12.96 3.07
N ARG A 252 32.23 -12.18 2.19
CA ARG A 252 32.16 -12.47 0.75
C ARG A 252 33.42 -12.11 -0.02
N PHE A 253 34.03 -10.96 0.27
CA PHE A 253 35.11 -10.38 -0.52
C PHE A 253 36.46 -10.36 0.21
N GLY A 254 36.49 -10.63 1.51
CA GLY A 254 37.72 -10.63 2.30
C GLY A 254 38.37 -9.26 2.46
N MET A 255 37.60 -8.17 2.33
CA MET A 255 38.07 -6.78 2.37
C MET A 255 37.31 -5.98 3.41
N ASP A 256 38.02 -5.15 4.18
CA ASP A 256 37.40 -4.23 5.14
C ASP A 256 37.02 -2.89 4.49
N SER A 257 37.86 -2.37 3.60
CA SER A 257 37.64 -1.12 2.88
C SER A 257 38.37 -1.07 1.53
N SER A 258 38.00 -0.13 0.67
CA SER A 258 38.68 0.15 -0.60
C SER A 258 39.62 1.36 -0.53
N PRO A 259 40.51 1.54 -1.54
CA PRO A 259 41.07 2.86 -1.85
C PRO A 259 39.98 3.89 -2.20
N ARG A 260 40.40 5.16 -2.32
CA ARG A 260 39.54 6.26 -2.78
C ARG A 260 38.99 5.95 -4.18
N TYR A 261 37.70 6.17 -4.37
CA TYR A 261 36.97 6.13 -5.62
C TYR A 261 36.69 7.58 -6.06
N ASP A 262 36.95 7.88 -7.33
CA ASP A 262 37.05 9.24 -7.86
C ASP A 262 36.08 9.57 -9.00
N TYR A 263 35.29 8.58 -9.39
CA TYR A 263 34.38 8.70 -10.53
C TYR A 263 32.92 8.80 -10.09
N TRP A 264 32.01 8.78 -11.05
CA TRP A 264 30.57 8.94 -10.80
C TRP A 264 29.98 7.73 -10.06
N PHE A 265 29.07 8.01 -9.15
CA PHE A 265 28.33 7.00 -8.40
C PHE A 265 26.86 7.41 -8.22
N ASP A 266 25.99 6.40 -8.09
CA ASP A 266 24.60 6.56 -7.71
C ASP A 266 24.46 6.60 -6.19
N ILE A 267 23.53 7.42 -5.72
CA ILE A 267 23.10 7.40 -4.32
C ILE A 267 21.89 6.47 -4.22
N VAL A 268 22.15 5.19 -3.92
CA VAL A 268 21.12 4.15 -3.81
C VAL A 268 21.01 3.59 -2.40
N THR A 269 19.80 3.25 -2.00
CA THR A 269 19.55 2.49 -0.76
C THR A 269 19.10 1.07 -1.11
N PRO A 270 19.41 0.06 -0.28
CA PRO A 270 18.85 -1.27 -0.47
C PRO A 270 17.31 -1.22 -0.44
N ALA A 271 16.67 -1.85 -1.42
CA ALA A 271 15.22 -2.05 -1.50
C ALA A 271 14.86 -3.53 -1.24
N ASP A 272 13.58 -3.91 -1.39
CA ASP A 272 13.05 -5.26 -1.11
C ASP A 272 13.98 -6.40 -1.59
N GLY A 273 14.43 -7.22 -0.62
CA GLY A 273 15.31 -8.37 -0.84
C GLY A 273 16.78 -8.02 -1.18
N GLY A 274 17.12 -6.74 -1.31
CA GLY A 274 18.47 -6.23 -1.49
C GLY A 274 19.24 -6.14 -0.18
N ARG A 275 20.53 -6.48 -0.22
CA ARG A 275 21.45 -6.37 0.92
C ARG A 275 22.72 -5.62 0.52
N ALA A 276 23.08 -4.61 1.30
CA ALA A 276 24.34 -3.90 1.12
C ALA A 276 25.53 -4.79 1.50
N LEU A 277 26.39 -5.08 0.54
CA LEU A 277 27.69 -5.73 0.75
C LEU A 277 28.78 -4.69 1.03
N ALA A 278 28.63 -3.47 0.51
CA ALA A 278 29.47 -2.34 0.86
C ALA A 278 28.64 -1.06 0.84
N GLU A 279 29.02 -0.11 1.68
CA GLU A 279 28.46 1.23 1.77
C GLU A 279 29.52 2.26 1.43
N TYR A 280 29.11 3.44 1.01
CA TYR A 280 30.03 4.53 0.72
C TYR A 280 30.38 5.33 1.98
N ASP A 281 31.68 5.50 2.21
CA ASP A 281 32.28 6.36 3.24
C ASP A 281 33.06 7.51 2.59
N TRP A 282 32.43 8.68 2.56
CA TRP A 282 33.00 9.98 2.18
C TRP A 282 33.39 10.87 3.38
N GLY A 283 33.22 10.38 4.62
CA GLY A 283 33.62 11.10 5.82
C GLY A 283 32.91 12.44 6.04
N LEU A 284 31.58 12.47 6.12
CA LEU A 284 30.81 13.71 6.36
C LEU A 284 31.08 14.34 7.74
N THR A 285 31.12 15.67 7.81
CA THR A 285 30.96 16.44 9.06
C THR A 285 29.47 16.51 9.45
N GLU A 286 29.17 16.94 10.69
CA GLU A 286 27.78 17.22 11.10
C GLU A 286 27.10 18.24 10.18
N GLU A 287 27.85 19.22 9.68
CA GLU A 287 27.32 20.21 8.73
C GLU A 287 27.02 19.58 7.36
N GLY A 288 27.88 18.67 6.89
CA GLY A 288 27.64 17.89 5.68
C GLY A 288 26.40 16.99 5.81
N ARG A 289 26.24 16.28 6.93
CA ARG A 289 25.03 15.46 7.19
C ARG A 289 23.75 16.29 7.19
N ARG A 290 23.78 17.48 7.81
CA ARG A 290 22.62 18.40 7.81
C ARG A 290 22.27 18.89 6.41
N LEU A 291 23.27 19.28 5.60
CA LEU A 291 23.05 19.77 4.23
C LEU A 291 22.39 18.70 3.34
N LEU A 292 22.82 17.45 3.47
CA LEU A 292 22.22 16.32 2.76
C LEU A 292 20.78 16.07 3.22
N GLY A 293 20.54 16.06 4.53
CA GLY A 293 19.19 15.89 5.10
C GLY A 293 18.20 16.97 4.66
N GLU A 294 18.65 18.23 4.55
CA GLU A 294 17.83 19.34 4.03
C GLU A 294 17.46 19.16 2.55
N SER A 295 18.22 18.37 1.80
CA SER A 295 18.01 18.09 0.37
C SER A 295 17.41 16.71 0.11
N GLY A 296 17.00 15.98 1.16
CA GLY A 296 16.45 14.62 1.05
C GLY A 296 17.47 13.55 0.60
N ILE A 297 18.78 13.82 0.72
CA ILE A 297 19.84 12.88 0.29
C ILE A 297 20.28 12.05 1.52
N PRO A 298 20.31 10.71 1.42
CA PRO A 298 20.75 9.88 2.53
C PRO A 298 22.25 10.10 2.83
N ALA A 299 22.60 10.20 4.11
CA ALA A 299 23.99 10.35 4.54
C ALA A 299 24.81 9.06 4.41
N GLU A 300 24.12 7.91 4.40
CA GLU A 300 24.66 6.55 4.28
C GLU A 300 23.89 5.84 3.16
N PHE A 301 24.60 5.31 2.18
CA PHE A 301 24.02 4.69 0.99
C PHE A 301 24.93 3.57 0.48
N ALA A 302 24.35 2.64 -0.27
CA ALA A 302 25.03 1.43 -0.68
C ALA A 302 25.97 1.69 -1.86
N ALA A 303 27.14 1.06 -1.80
CA ALA A 303 28.13 1.01 -2.88
C ALA A 303 28.04 -0.31 -3.65
N VAL A 304 27.73 -1.40 -2.96
CA VAL A 304 27.49 -2.72 -3.57
C VAL A 304 26.24 -3.32 -2.96
N VAL A 305 25.27 -3.68 -3.78
CA VAL A 305 24.03 -4.35 -3.35
C VAL A 305 23.96 -5.74 -3.97
N SER A 306 23.47 -6.71 -3.20
CA SER A 306 23.17 -8.05 -3.69
C SER A 306 21.72 -8.42 -3.44
N LYS A 307 21.08 -9.07 -4.40
CA LYS A 307 19.75 -9.65 -4.27
C LYS A 307 19.75 -11.07 -4.84
N LYS A 308 19.09 -12.00 -4.15
CA LYS A 308 18.90 -13.37 -4.63
C LYS A 308 17.46 -13.57 -5.05
N SER A 309 17.25 -14.27 -6.16
CA SER A 309 15.94 -14.60 -6.72
C SER A 309 15.99 -16.02 -7.29
N GLY A 310 15.49 -16.99 -6.52
CA GLY A 310 15.61 -18.41 -6.88
C GLY A 310 17.06 -18.87 -7.01
N ALA A 311 17.42 -19.43 -8.17
CA ALA A 311 18.80 -19.82 -8.51
C ALA A 311 19.66 -18.65 -9.05
N SER A 312 19.08 -17.46 -9.22
CA SER A 312 19.76 -16.29 -9.77
C SER A 312 20.21 -15.33 -8.67
N GLU A 313 21.33 -14.65 -8.92
CA GLU A 313 21.85 -13.59 -8.05
C GLU A 313 22.14 -12.33 -8.86
N SER A 314 21.61 -11.21 -8.37
CA SER A 314 21.87 -9.87 -8.88
C SER A 314 22.90 -9.17 -7.99
N ILE A 315 23.90 -8.55 -8.60
CA ILE A 315 24.87 -7.67 -7.96
C ILE A 315 24.81 -6.31 -8.64
N TYR A 316 24.52 -5.27 -7.86
CA TYR A 316 24.60 -3.89 -8.31
C TYR A 316 25.85 -3.21 -7.76
N PHE A 317 26.65 -2.63 -8.65
CA PHE A 317 27.74 -1.74 -8.31
C PHE A 317 27.28 -0.30 -8.53
N ALA A 318 27.10 0.45 -7.44
CA ALA A 318 26.59 1.82 -7.48
C ALA A 318 27.63 2.84 -7.97
N GLY A 319 28.76 2.39 -8.50
CA GLY A 319 29.69 3.22 -9.23
C GLY A 319 30.22 2.46 -10.43
N ASP A 320 30.75 3.20 -11.38
CA ASP A 320 31.46 2.67 -12.53
C ASP A 320 32.85 2.18 -12.08
N TYR A 321 32.89 0.95 -11.58
CA TYR A 321 34.06 0.35 -10.93
C TYR A 321 35.02 -0.28 -11.91
N ASN A 322 34.52 -0.61 -13.10
CA ASN A 322 35.30 -1.18 -14.17
C ASN A 322 36.08 -0.14 -14.98
N ASP A 323 35.64 1.12 -15.03
CA ASP A 323 36.32 2.17 -15.79
C ASP A 323 37.82 2.27 -15.42
N VAL A 324 38.65 1.88 -16.39
CA VAL A 324 40.11 1.97 -16.30
C VAL A 324 40.68 2.47 -17.63
N PRO A 325 41.53 3.54 -17.65
CA PRO A 325 42.04 4.12 -18.89
C PRO A 325 42.88 3.17 -19.75
N SER A 326 43.53 2.18 -19.13
CA SER A 326 44.30 1.16 -19.85
C SER A 326 44.60 -0.05 -18.96
N VAL A 327 44.70 -1.23 -19.59
CA VAL A 327 45.08 -2.48 -18.92
C VAL A 327 46.39 -3.06 -19.46
N PRO A 328 47.14 -3.84 -18.67
CA PRO A 328 48.38 -4.47 -19.10
C PRO A 328 48.15 -5.46 -20.24
N ARG A 329 48.97 -5.38 -21.31
CA ARG A 329 48.90 -6.32 -22.44
C ARG A 329 49.15 -7.78 -22.05
N ILE A 330 49.92 -7.99 -20.98
CA ILE A 330 50.22 -9.32 -20.44
C ILE A 330 49.26 -9.54 -19.27
N TYR A 331 48.40 -10.55 -19.37
CA TYR A 331 47.52 -10.99 -18.28
C TYR A 331 47.92 -12.39 -17.75
N GLN A 332 48.82 -13.09 -18.45
CA GLN A 332 49.22 -14.48 -18.18
C GLN A 332 50.25 -14.64 -17.05
N MET A 333 50.09 -13.93 -15.93
CA MET A 333 51.06 -13.96 -14.83
C MET A 333 50.33 -14.02 -13.48
N GLN A 334 50.48 -15.09 -12.71
CA GLN A 334 49.84 -15.21 -11.40
C GLN A 334 50.41 -14.16 -10.44
N GLY A 335 49.55 -13.48 -9.68
CA GLY A 335 49.98 -12.43 -8.75
C GLY A 335 50.12 -11.03 -9.39
N LEU A 336 49.78 -10.89 -10.67
CA LEU A 336 49.90 -9.62 -11.41
C LEU A 336 48.99 -8.49 -10.86
N PRO A 337 47.71 -8.73 -10.51
CA PRO A 337 46.88 -7.72 -9.85
C PRO A 337 47.53 -7.17 -8.56
N GLN A 338 48.19 -8.03 -7.77
CA GLN A 338 48.85 -7.64 -6.53
C GLN A 338 50.07 -6.75 -6.78
N VAL A 339 50.79 -6.93 -7.88
CA VAL A 339 51.88 -6.04 -8.31
C VAL A 339 51.32 -4.68 -8.73
N TYR A 340 50.26 -4.68 -9.55
CA TYR A 340 49.62 -3.45 -10.02
C TYR A 340 48.95 -2.67 -8.90
N ARG A 341 48.39 -3.36 -7.89
CA ARG A 341 47.91 -2.76 -6.65
C ARG A 341 48.98 -1.94 -5.93
N VAL A 342 50.21 -2.44 -5.88
CA VAL A 342 51.33 -1.73 -5.23
C VAL A 342 51.86 -0.59 -6.11
N LEU A 343 51.96 -0.81 -7.42
CA LEU A 343 52.46 0.20 -8.37
C LEU A 343 51.51 1.39 -8.52
N ASN A 344 50.20 1.13 -8.47
CA ASN A 344 49.14 2.12 -8.62
C ASN A 344 48.53 2.55 -7.28
N ALA A 345 49.19 2.31 -6.15
CA ALA A 345 48.64 2.63 -4.82
C ALA A 345 48.30 4.12 -4.61
N PHE A 346 48.81 5.01 -5.49
CA PHE A 346 48.59 6.45 -5.45
C PHE A 346 48.06 7.01 -6.79
N SER A 347 47.45 6.18 -7.62
CA SER A 347 46.79 6.61 -8.86
C SER A 347 45.28 6.35 -8.83
N ASP A 348 44.57 6.99 -9.75
CA ASP A 348 43.15 6.76 -10.08
C ASP A 348 42.82 5.28 -10.36
N GLN A 349 43.80 4.50 -10.86
CA GLN A 349 43.64 3.06 -11.10
C GLN A 349 43.71 2.20 -9.82
N SER A 350 43.97 2.79 -8.65
CA SER A 350 44.13 2.01 -7.41
C SER A 350 42.87 1.24 -7.04
N PHE A 351 41.69 1.83 -7.29
CA PHE A 351 40.39 1.25 -6.98
C PHE A 351 40.15 -0.03 -7.79
N TYR A 352 40.34 0.04 -9.11
CA TYR A 352 40.18 -1.10 -10.02
C TYR A 352 41.02 -2.31 -9.57
N TRP A 353 42.30 -2.11 -9.27
CA TRP A 353 43.20 -3.21 -8.87
C TRP A 353 42.98 -3.74 -7.46
N SER A 354 42.49 -2.89 -6.55
CA SER A 354 42.40 -3.21 -5.12
C SER A 354 41.03 -3.67 -4.65
N ALA A 355 39.96 -3.25 -5.34
CA ALA A 355 38.57 -3.53 -4.99
C ALA A 355 37.85 -4.29 -6.11
N TYR A 356 37.76 -3.73 -7.32
CA TYR A 356 36.98 -4.32 -8.42
C TYR A 356 37.47 -5.72 -8.84
N VAL A 357 38.76 -5.87 -9.19
CA VAL A 357 39.30 -7.17 -9.63
C VAL A 357 39.13 -8.28 -8.58
N PRO A 358 39.40 -8.04 -7.27
CA PRO A 358 39.06 -8.99 -6.22
C PRO A 358 37.56 -9.32 -6.11
N MET A 359 36.67 -8.31 -6.17
CA MET A 359 35.21 -8.54 -6.09
C MET A 359 34.73 -9.43 -7.23
N ILE A 360 35.07 -9.09 -8.48
CA ILE A 360 34.74 -9.92 -9.66
C ILE A 360 35.28 -11.34 -9.50
N GLY A 361 36.50 -11.49 -8.98
CA GLY A 361 37.10 -12.79 -8.73
C GLY A 361 36.26 -13.67 -7.80
N GLU A 362 35.85 -13.13 -6.66
CA GLU A 362 35.02 -13.85 -5.68
C GLU A 362 33.60 -14.10 -6.18
N LEU A 363 32.99 -13.17 -6.92
CA LEU A 363 31.68 -13.36 -7.54
C LEU A 363 31.71 -14.53 -8.53
N LEU A 364 32.68 -14.53 -9.44
CA LEU A 364 32.84 -15.61 -10.41
C LEU A 364 33.18 -16.91 -9.70
N ASP A 365 34.12 -16.93 -8.74
CA ASP A 365 34.50 -18.14 -8.02
C ASP A 365 33.36 -18.73 -7.16
N GLY A 366 32.45 -17.90 -6.65
CA GLY A 366 31.25 -18.30 -5.91
C GLY A 366 30.11 -18.85 -6.78
N PHE A 367 30.01 -18.39 -8.04
CA PHE A 367 28.96 -18.81 -8.97
C PHE A 367 28.92 -20.35 -9.14
N GLY A 368 27.74 -20.96 -8.97
CA GLY A 368 27.52 -22.40 -9.12
C GLY A 368 28.03 -23.29 -7.98
N LYS A 369 28.60 -22.74 -6.89
CA LYS A 369 29.10 -23.51 -5.73
C LYS A 369 28.15 -23.56 -4.52
N LYS A 370 27.10 -22.73 -4.48
CA LYS A 370 26.17 -22.62 -3.34
C LYS A 370 24.69 -22.89 -3.66
N GLU A 371 24.25 -22.89 -4.92
CA GLU A 371 22.83 -23.13 -5.24
C GLU A 371 22.37 -24.58 -5.01
N ALA A 372 23.28 -25.55 -4.89
CA ALA A 372 22.92 -26.95 -4.67
C ALA A 372 22.49 -27.29 -3.22
N GLU A 373 22.72 -26.39 -2.24
CA GLU A 373 22.37 -26.64 -0.82
C GLU A 373 21.20 -25.79 -0.31
N ALA A 374 20.72 -24.78 -1.06
CA ALA A 374 19.67 -23.86 -0.60
C ALA A 374 18.25 -24.17 -1.13
N VAL A 375 18.10 -25.09 -2.09
CA VAL A 375 16.78 -25.45 -2.67
C VAL A 375 16.06 -26.56 -1.88
N LEU A 376 16.63 -27.03 -0.77
CA LEU A 376 16.07 -28.16 0.02
C LEU A 376 16.01 -27.87 1.53
N GLY A 377 15.69 -26.62 1.91
CA GLY A 377 15.50 -26.22 3.30
C GLY A 377 14.03 -26.26 3.73
N ALA A 378 13.54 -27.45 4.04
CA ALA A 378 12.30 -27.73 4.79
C ALA A 378 11.00 -27.08 4.26
N LYS A 379 10.42 -27.65 3.19
CA LYS A 379 8.96 -27.61 3.04
C LYS A 379 8.35 -28.41 4.19
N ALA A 380 7.47 -27.81 4.99
CA ALA A 380 6.54 -28.62 5.75
C ALA A 380 5.65 -29.33 4.72
N GLU A 381 5.84 -30.62 4.57
CA GLU A 381 4.95 -31.46 3.76
C GLU A 381 3.71 -31.71 4.64
N GLY A 382 2.53 -31.30 4.16
CA GLY A 382 1.26 -31.70 4.78
C GLY A 382 1.18 -33.22 4.94
N ASP A 383 0.30 -33.72 5.81
CA ASP A 383 0.10 -35.16 6.00
C ASP A 383 -0.44 -35.77 4.70
N ASP A 384 0.42 -36.48 3.96
CA ASP A 384 0.16 -36.94 2.58
C ASP A 384 -0.37 -35.83 1.64
N GLY A 385 0.13 -34.59 1.81
CA GLY A 385 -0.27 -33.42 1.02
C GLY A 385 -1.50 -32.68 1.55
N VAL A 386 -2.11 -33.11 2.67
CA VAL A 386 -3.21 -32.40 3.32
C VAL A 386 -2.67 -31.43 4.38
N TYR A 387 -2.93 -30.14 4.20
CA TYR A 387 -2.42 -29.05 5.05
C TYR A 387 -3.40 -28.63 6.14
N SER A 388 -4.70 -28.72 5.86
CA SER A 388 -5.77 -28.46 6.81
C SER A 388 -6.97 -29.35 6.53
N ARG A 389 -7.78 -29.60 7.56
CA ARG A 389 -8.99 -30.41 7.41
C ARG A 389 -10.11 -30.03 8.35
N ILE A 390 -11.32 -30.47 8.02
CA ILE A 390 -12.48 -30.52 8.91
C ILE A 390 -12.56 -31.92 9.53
N ALA A 391 -12.26 -32.01 10.82
CA ALA A 391 -12.35 -33.23 11.61
C ALA A 391 -13.51 -33.10 12.61
N GLU A 392 -14.53 -33.95 12.45
CA GLU A 392 -15.79 -33.87 13.20
C GLU A 392 -16.45 -32.48 13.03
N ASP A 393 -16.34 -31.63 14.05
CA ASP A 393 -16.90 -30.30 14.14
C ASP A 393 -15.83 -29.19 14.25
N ARG A 394 -14.57 -29.52 13.97
CA ARG A 394 -13.41 -28.63 14.15
C ARG A 394 -12.59 -28.48 12.88
N LEU A 395 -12.00 -27.29 12.71
CA LEU A 395 -10.91 -27.06 11.78
C LEU A 395 -9.60 -27.51 12.44
N GLU A 396 -8.79 -28.27 11.72
CA GLU A 396 -7.45 -28.67 12.12
C GLU A 396 -6.42 -28.24 11.07
N VAL A 397 -5.24 -27.85 11.52
CA VAL A 397 -4.08 -27.53 10.69
C VAL A 397 -2.95 -28.51 10.99
N PHE A 398 -2.19 -28.89 9.97
CA PHE A 398 -1.04 -29.77 10.14
C PHE A 398 0.21 -28.95 10.44
N ALA A 399 0.77 -29.11 11.64
CA ALA A 399 1.95 -28.38 12.09
C ALA A 399 2.80 -29.26 13.00
N ASP A 400 4.13 -29.18 12.86
CA ASP A 400 5.10 -29.99 13.63
C ASP A 400 4.87 -31.51 13.56
N GLY A 401 4.32 -32.00 12.45
CA GLY A 401 4.03 -33.42 12.25
C GLY A 401 2.77 -33.93 12.97
N GLU A 402 1.93 -33.03 13.51
CA GLU A 402 0.68 -33.38 14.17
C GLU A 402 -0.49 -32.50 13.72
N TRP A 403 -1.70 -33.05 13.81
CA TRP A 403 -2.94 -32.31 13.58
C TRP A 403 -3.29 -31.50 14.82
N LYS A 404 -3.40 -30.18 14.67
CA LYS A 404 -3.73 -29.25 15.77
C LYS A 404 -5.09 -28.60 15.52
N PRO A 405 -6.03 -28.65 16.48
CA PRO A 405 -7.31 -27.95 16.34
C PRO A 405 -7.08 -26.43 16.32
N LEU A 406 -7.84 -25.75 15.48
CA LEU A 406 -7.80 -24.31 15.28
C LEU A 406 -9.19 -23.72 15.47
N THR A 407 -9.44 -23.13 16.64
CA THR A 407 -10.57 -22.20 16.81
C THR A 407 -10.19 -20.88 16.15
N VAL A 408 -10.97 -20.44 15.17
CA VAL A 408 -10.67 -19.25 14.37
C VAL A 408 -10.84 -18.00 15.23
N LYS A 409 -9.72 -17.32 15.45
CA LYS A 409 -9.60 -16.00 16.10
C LYS A 409 -8.94 -15.11 15.08
N GLY A 410 -9.71 -14.39 14.28
CA GLY A 410 -9.10 -13.69 13.15
C GLY A 410 -9.71 -12.36 12.77
N VAL A 411 -9.10 -11.78 11.75
CA VAL A 411 -9.48 -10.50 11.16
C VAL A 411 -9.49 -10.64 9.65
N ASN A 412 -10.40 -9.91 9.00
CA ASN A 412 -10.32 -9.67 7.57
C ASN A 412 -9.27 -8.59 7.29
N VAL A 413 -8.57 -8.67 6.17
CA VAL A 413 -7.61 -7.65 5.71
C VAL A 413 -7.94 -7.31 4.26
N GLY A 414 -8.34 -6.06 4.04
CA GLY A 414 -8.58 -5.51 2.71
C GLY A 414 -7.33 -4.88 2.09
N MET A 415 -7.48 -4.28 0.92
CA MET A 415 -6.42 -3.53 0.22
C MET A 415 -6.62 -2.00 0.29
N GLY A 416 -7.54 -1.51 1.13
CA GLY A 416 -7.73 -0.09 1.34
C GLY A 416 -6.54 0.58 2.04
N LYS A 417 -6.10 1.71 1.47
CA LYS A 417 -5.07 2.61 2.00
C LYS A 417 -5.49 4.07 1.75
N PRO A 418 -5.30 5.00 2.70
CA PRO A 418 -5.55 6.42 2.45
C PRO A 418 -4.83 6.91 1.19
N GLY A 419 -5.54 7.65 0.35
CA GLY A 419 -5.05 8.20 -0.92
C GLY A 419 -5.06 7.24 -2.11
N HIS A 420 -5.49 5.98 -1.94
CA HIS A 420 -5.46 4.98 -3.01
C HIS A 420 -6.76 4.18 -3.11
N PHE A 421 -7.16 3.84 -4.33
CA PHE A 421 -8.18 2.82 -4.55
C PHE A 421 -7.58 1.42 -4.34
N PRO A 422 -8.36 0.43 -3.86
CA PRO A 422 -7.88 -0.94 -3.65
C PRO A 422 -7.21 -1.56 -4.87
N GLY A 423 -7.70 -1.25 -6.07
CA GLY A 423 -7.16 -1.74 -7.33
C GLY A 423 -5.72 -1.28 -7.66
N GLU A 424 -5.20 -0.29 -6.93
CA GLU A 424 -3.81 0.16 -7.05
C GLU A 424 -2.82 -0.69 -6.24
N ALA A 425 -3.32 -1.52 -5.31
CA ALA A 425 -2.52 -2.46 -4.54
C ALA A 425 -1.35 -1.78 -3.78
N ALA A 426 -1.61 -0.60 -3.20
CA ALA A 426 -0.60 0.35 -2.73
C ALA A 426 -0.02 0.09 -1.33
N ILE A 427 -0.41 -0.99 -0.65
CA ILE A 427 0.11 -1.35 0.68
C ILE A 427 1.49 -2.01 0.53
N SER A 428 2.49 -1.47 1.22
CA SER A 428 3.88 -1.93 1.14
C SER A 428 4.15 -3.18 1.99
N GLU A 429 5.27 -3.84 1.74
CA GLU A 429 5.73 -4.99 2.54
C GLU A 429 5.95 -4.61 4.01
N GLU A 430 6.51 -3.43 4.29
CA GLU A 430 6.72 -2.93 5.66
C GLU A 430 5.41 -2.64 6.38
N GLU A 431 4.41 -2.12 5.67
CA GLU A 431 3.07 -1.90 6.21
C GLU A 431 2.46 -3.24 6.63
N TYR A 432 2.47 -4.25 5.75
CA TYR A 432 2.02 -5.60 6.09
C TYR A 432 2.81 -6.22 7.25
N ALA A 433 4.13 -6.10 7.24
CA ALA A 433 4.98 -6.64 8.31
C ALA A 433 4.59 -6.03 9.67
N ARG A 434 4.46 -4.69 9.76
CA ARG A 434 3.97 -4.03 10.98
C ARG A 434 2.56 -4.48 11.37
N TRP A 435 1.68 -4.69 10.41
CA TRP A 435 0.31 -5.12 10.68
C TRP A 435 0.27 -6.55 11.20
N PHE A 436 1.04 -7.48 10.64
CA PHE A 436 1.11 -8.86 11.12
C PHE A 436 1.66 -8.97 12.54
N GLU A 437 2.65 -8.14 12.90
CA GLU A 437 3.09 -8.01 14.30
C GLU A 437 1.92 -7.63 15.22
N LYS A 438 1.20 -6.54 14.90
CA LYS A 438 0.06 -6.08 15.70
C LYS A 438 -1.09 -7.11 15.70
N ILE A 439 -1.38 -7.78 14.59
CA ILE A 439 -2.42 -8.81 14.52
C ILE A 439 -2.06 -10.00 15.41
N GLY A 440 -0.81 -10.49 15.34
CA GLY A 440 -0.34 -11.56 16.21
C GLY A 440 -0.31 -11.17 17.69
N GLU A 441 0.09 -9.93 18.00
CA GLU A 441 0.03 -9.38 19.36
C GLU A 441 -1.40 -9.29 19.91
N MET A 442 -2.43 -9.25 19.06
CA MET A 442 -3.84 -9.32 19.44
C MET A 442 -4.29 -10.74 19.80
N ASN A 443 -3.40 -11.73 19.75
CA ASN A 443 -3.72 -13.16 19.86
C ASN A 443 -4.61 -13.69 18.73
N ALA A 444 -4.68 -12.99 17.59
CA ALA A 444 -5.28 -13.55 16.39
C ALA A 444 -4.37 -14.65 15.81
N ASN A 445 -4.98 -15.66 15.20
CA ASN A 445 -4.31 -16.79 14.56
C ASN A 445 -4.64 -16.92 13.08
N THR A 446 -5.61 -16.16 12.58
CA THR A 446 -6.11 -16.27 11.21
C THR A 446 -6.32 -14.89 10.59
N ILE A 447 -5.91 -14.74 9.34
CA ILE A 447 -6.22 -13.61 8.47
C ILE A 447 -7.05 -14.14 7.30
N ARG A 448 -8.07 -13.39 6.90
CA ARG A 448 -8.76 -13.61 5.63
C ARG A 448 -8.47 -12.47 4.65
N VAL A 449 -8.17 -12.84 3.42
CA VAL A 449 -8.03 -11.93 2.27
C VAL A 449 -9.02 -12.33 1.18
N TYR A 450 -9.55 -11.35 0.45
CA TYR A 450 -10.65 -11.55 -0.51
C TYR A 450 -10.16 -11.90 -1.91
N THR A 451 -8.98 -11.41 -2.26
CA THR A 451 -8.40 -11.46 -3.59
C THR A 451 -6.88 -11.51 -3.49
N LEU A 452 -6.20 -11.43 -4.62
CA LEU A 452 -4.74 -11.37 -4.72
C LEU A 452 -4.19 -10.04 -4.15
N HIS A 453 -3.34 -10.12 -3.13
CA HIS A 453 -2.60 -8.98 -2.58
C HIS A 453 -1.26 -8.74 -3.32
N PRO A 454 -0.55 -7.61 -3.10
CA PRO A 454 0.81 -7.40 -3.62
C PRO A 454 1.80 -8.47 -3.13
N PRO A 455 2.91 -8.72 -3.86
CA PRO A 455 3.95 -9.65 -3.41
C PRO A 455 4.47 -9.40 -1.99
N GLY A 456 4.51 -8.13 -1.56
CA GLY A 456 4.92 -7.74 -0.20
C GLY A 456 4.08 -8.38 0.90
N PHE A 457 2.78 -8.64 0.68
CA PHE A 457 1.93 -9.35 1.64
C PHE A 457 2.48 -10.76 1.94
N TYR A 458 2.77 -11.52 0.89
CA TYR A 458 3.18 -12.93 0.99
C TYR A 458 4.59 -13.05 1.59
N ARG A 459 5.51 -12.15 1.22
CA ARG A 459 6.85 -12.08 1.83
C ARG A 459 6.81 -11.68 3.30
N ALA A 460 6.04 -10.65 3.65
CA ALA A 460 5.87 -10.24 5.04
C ALA A 460 5.25 -11.36 5.90
N LEU A 461 4.26 -12.09 5.38
CA LEU A 461 3.62 -13.19 6.11
C LEU A 461 4.62 -14.34 6.35
N LYS A 462 5.38 -14.71 5.31
CA LYS A 462 6.42 -15.73 5.42
C LYS A 462 7.47 -15.34 6.46
N ALA A 463 7.95 -14.09 6.41
CA ALA A 463 8.92 -13.57 7.38
C ALA A 463 8.37 -13.56 8.81
N TYR A 464 7.12 -13.15 8.99
CA TYR A 464 6.43 -13.20 10.28
C TYR A 464 6.36 -14.63 10.81
N ASN A 465 5.85 -15.58 10.03
CA ASN A 465 5.65 -16.96 10.48
C ASN A 465 6.96 -17.73 10.69
N GLU A 466 8.03 -17.42 9.96
CA GLU A 466 9.35 -18.03 10.19
C GLU A 466 10.06 -17.50 11.45
N SER A 467 9.65 -16.33 11.94
CA SER A 467 10.24 -15.69 13.12
C SER A 467 9.42 -15.86 14.41
N HIS A 468 8.24 -16.47 14.33
CA HIS A 468 7.30 -16.61 15.44
C HIS A 468 6.90 -18.07 15.72
N ASP A 469 6.80 -18.43 17.00
CA ASP A 469 6.34 -19.76 17.41
C ASP A 469 4.84 -19.98 17.11
N LYS A 470 4.05 -18.90 17.05
CA LYS A 470 2.62 -18.91 16.75
C LYS A 470 2.40 -18.31 15.36
N PRO A 471 2.19 -19.11 14.31
CA PRO A 471 1.98 -18.59 12.98
C PRO A 471 0.59 -17.96 12.84
N LEU A 472 0.48 -17.02 11.91
CA LEU A 472 -0.77 -16.55 11.33
C LEU A 472 -1.11 -17.39 10.11
N TYR A 473 -2.30 -18.00 10.14
CA TYR A 473 -2.86 -18.72 9.00
C TYR A 473 -3.65 -17.79 8.09
N VAL A 474 -3.73 -18.13 6.80
CA VAL A 474 -4.50 -17.38 5.79
C VAL A 474 -5.66 -18.22 5.28
N MET A 475 -6.86 -17.67 5.32
CA MET A 475 -8.00 -18.13 4.53
C MET A 475 -8.09 -17.27 3.27
N HIS A 476 -7.86 -17.86 2.12
CA HIS A 476 -7.70 -17.10 0.88
C HIS A 476 -8.99 -17.16 0.06
N GLY A 477 -9.52 -15.98 -0.26
CA GLY A 477 -10.65 -15.80 -1.14
C GLY A 477 -10.26 -15.82 -2.62
N VAL A 478 -11.23 -16.09 -3.49
CA VAL A 478 -11.08 -15.83 -4.93
C VAL A 478 -12.24 -14.96 -5.35
N TRP A 479 -11.93 -13.75 -5.82
CA TRP A 479 -12.92 -12.77 -6.25
C TRP A 479 -13.34 -13.02 -7.70
N ILE A 480 -14.65 -12.96 -7.96
CA ILE A 480 -15.25 -13.01 -9.31
C ILE A 480 -15.69 -11.60 -9.72
N ASN A 481 -15.65 -11.28 -11.01
CA ASN A 481 -16.11 -9.99 -11.49
C ASN A 481 -17.64 -9.84 -11.28
N GLU A 482 -18.00 -9.02 -10.30
CA GLU A 482 -19.37 -8.76 -9.85
C GLU A 482 -20.19 -8.01 -10.91
N GLU A 483 -19.64 -6.96 -11.52
CA GLU A 483 -20.31 -6.18 -12.58
C GLU A 483 -20.77 -7.09 -13.72
N LYS A 484 -19.89 -7.99 -14.19
CA LYS A 484 -20.24 -8.97 -15.23
C LYS A 484 -21.29 -9.99 -14.77
N LEU A 485 -21.29 -10.38 -13.50
CA LEU A 485 -22.32 -11.26 -12.95
C LEU A 485 -23.68 -10.55 -12.93
N GLU A 486 -23.74 -9.30 -12.49
CA GLU A 486 -24.97 -8.51 -12.43
C GLU A 486 -25.52 -8.22 -13.84
N GLU A 487 -24.66 -7.91 -14.81
CA GLU A 487 -25.07 -7.66 -16.20
C GLU A 487 -25.63 -8.92 -16.88
N SER A 488 -24.98 -10.07 -16.67
CA SER A 488 -25.35 -11.33 -17.33
C SER A 488 -26.51 -12.04 -16.63
N LEU A 489 -26.65 -11.89 -15.31
CA LEU A 489 -27.51 -12.70 -14.44
C LEU A 489 -27.33 -14.21 -14.70
N ASP A 490 -26.10 -14.65 -14.99
CA ASP A 490 -25.75 -16.05 -15.29
C ASP A 490 -24.31 -16.36 -14.89
N ALA A 491 -24.13 -17.25 -13.91
CA ALA A 491 -22.81 -17.65 -13.45
C ALA A 491 -22.03 -18.48 -14.50
N PHE A 492 -22.71 -19.06 -15.50
CA PHE A 492 -22.08 -19.80 -16.60
C PHE A 492 -21.67 -18.92 -17.79
N GLU A 493 -21.78 -17.59 -17.69
CA GLU A 493 -21.31 -16.68 -18.74
C GLU A 493 -19.82 -16.96 -19.03
N GLU A 494 -19.52 -17.24 -20.30
CA GLU A 494 -18.25 -17.86 -20.71
C GLU A 494 -17.03 -16.99 -20.41
N GLU A 495 -17.12 -15.67 -20.60
CA GLU A 495 -15.98 -14.78 -20.39
C GLU A 495 -15.67 -14.58 -18.92
N ASN A 496 -16.70 -14.35 -18.10
CA ASN A 496 -16.55 -14.15 -16.66
C ASN A 496 -16.08 -15.44 -15.96
N LEU A 497 -16.65 -16.59 -16.33
CA LEU A 497 -16.23 -17.88 -15.79
C LEU A 497 -14.77 -18.20 -16.14
N LYS A 498 -14.34 -17.86 -17.36
CA LYS A 498 -12.95 -18.02 -17.77
C LYS A 498 -12.02 -17.12 -16.95
N ASP A 499 -12.35 -15.84 -16.80
CA ASP A 499 -11.55 -14.90 -15.99
C ASP A 499 -11.45 -15.37 -14.53
N PHE A 500 -12.56 -15.86 -13.96
CA PHE A 500 -12.59 -16.39 -12.60
C PHE A 500 -11.66 -17.60 -12.40
N ARG A 501 -11.66 -18.55 -13.34
CA ARG A 501 -10.74 -19.71 -13.32
C ARG A 501 -9.29 -19.29 -13.51
N GLU A 502 -9.03 -18.31 -14.37
CA GLU A 502 -7.68 -17.76 -14.50
C GLU A 502 -7.21 -17.10 -13.19
N GLU A 503 -8.08 -16.38 -12.47
CA GLU A 503 -7.75 -15.84 -11.14
C GLU A 503 -7.50 -16.94 -10.10
N MET A 504 -8.31 -18.01 -10.07
CA MET A 504 -8.03 -19.18 -9.23
C MET A 504 -6.64 -19.76 -9.53
N GLN A 505 -6.29 -19.88 -10.81
CA GLN A 505 -4.97 -20.36 -11.22
C GLN A 505 -3.84 -19.49 -10.66
N ARG A 506 -3.96 -18.17 -10.88
CA ARG A 506 -2.97 -17.17 -10.46
C ARG A 506 -2.78 -17.21 -8.94
N ILE A 507 -3.87 -17.20 -8.18
CA ILE A 507 -3.83 -17.21 -6.72
C ILE A 507 -3.22 -18.51 -6.18
N VAL A 508 -3.55 -19.67 -6.77
CA VAL A 508 -2.90 -20.93 -6.40
C VAL A 508 -1.40 -20.85 -6.67
N ASP A 509 -0.97 -20.43 -7.86
CA ASP A 509 0.45 -20.30 -8.19
C ASP A 509 1.17 -19.32 -7.25
N VAL A 510 0.52 -18.23 -6.86
CA VAL A 510 1.03 -17.22 -5.92
C VAL A 510 1.24 -17.77 -4.52
N VAL A 511 0.28 -18.50 -3.93
CA VAL A 511 0.44 -19.02 -2.56
C VAL A 511 1.56 -20.06 -2.45
N HIS A 512 1.93 -20.68 -3.57
CA HIS A 512 3.07 -21.60 -3.69
C HIS A 512 4.39 -20.90 -4.07
N GLY A 513 4.41 -19.57 -4.17
CA GLY A 513 5.61 -18.79 -4.53
C GLY A 513 6.12 -19.04 -5.94
N ASP A 514 5.21 -19.34 -6.88
CA ASP A 514 5.51 -19.78 -8.25
C ASP A 514 4.71 -18.96 -9.28
N ALA A 515 4.71 -17.62 -9.14
CA ALA A 515 4.01 -16.74 -10.08
C ALA A 515 4.78 -15.46 -10.42
N ASP A 516 4.68 -15.02 -11.67
CA ASP A 516 5.08 -13.70 -12.15
C ASP A 516 3.91 -13.12 -12.96
N LEU A 517 3.24 -12.12 -12.38
CA LEU A 517 1.99 -11.58 -12.90
C LEU A 517 2.22 -10.20 -13.50
N PRO A 518 1.85 -9.96 -14.78
CA PRO A 518 1.98 -8.65 -15.40
C PRO A 518 0.96 -7.66 -14.81
N GLU A 519 1.27 -6.37 -14.89
CA GLU A 519 0.35 -5.29 -14.49
C GLU A 519 -0.99 -5.40 -15.23
N ARG A 520 -2.09 -5.38 -14.48
CA ARG A 520 -3.46 -5.30 -14.97
C ARG A 520 -4.24 -4.27 -14.14
N PRO A 521 -5.01 -3.37 -14.77
CA PRO A 521 -5.83 -2.42 -14.03
C PRO A 521 -6.74 -3.12 -13.02
N GLY A 522 -6.69 -2.72 -11.75
CA GLY A 522 -7.52 -3.30 -10.69
C GLY A 522 -6.96 -4.57 -10.05
N HIS A 523 -5.78 -5.05 -10.46
CA HIS A 523 -5.16 -6.26 -9.92
C HIS A 523 -3.75 -6.00 -9.41
N ALA A 524 -3.38 -6.68 -8.33
CA ALA A 524 -1.99 -6.76 -7.90
C ALA A 524 -1.13 -7.48 -8.96
N SER A 525 0.15 -7.10 -9.04
CA SER A 525 1.09 -7.63 -10.01
C SER A 525 2.50 -7.72 -9.42
N GLY A 526 3.38 -8.41 -10.14
CA GLY A 526 4.78 -8.56 -9.79
C GLY A 526 5.17 -10.02 -9.57
N TYR A 527 6.33 -10.21 -8.98
CA TYR A 527 6.94 -11.51 -8.77
C TYR A 527 6.63 -12.04 -7.36
N TYR A 528 6.00 -13.21 -7.31
CA TYR A 528 5.58 -13.88 -6.09
C TYR A 528 6.48 -15.08 -5.83
N ASP A 529 7.41 -14.91 -4.90
CA ASP A 529 8.49 -15.85 -4.56
C ASP A 529 8.40 -16.42 -3.13
N ALA A 530 7.38 -16.02 -2.39
CA ALA A 530 7.12 -16.50 -1.05
C ALA A 530 6.12 -17.67 -1.09
N ASP A 531 6.62 -18.89 -0.95
CA ASP A 531 5.78 -20.06 -0.67
C ASP A 531 5.21 -19.94 0.76
N ILE A 532 3.92 -19.64 0.84
CA ILE A 532 3.15 -19.56 2.08
C ILE A 532 2.15 -20.72 2.21
N SER A 533 2.16 -21.68 1.29
CA SER A 533 1.14 -22.75 1.16
C SER A 533 0.86 -23.48 2.48
N GLN A 534 1.90 -23.70 3.30
CA GLN A 534 1.79 -24.35 4.61
C GLN A 534 0.94 -23.59 5.64
N TRP A 535 0.77 -22.28 5.47
CA TRP A 535 -0.04 -21.42 6.33
C TRP A 535 -1.38 -21.05 5.69
N VAL A 536 -1.68 -21.52 4.47
CA VAL A 536 -3.01 -21.34 3.89
C VAL A 536 -3.94 -22.43 4.44
N SER A 537 -4.80 -22.04 5.38
CA SER A 537 -5.67 -22.96 6.12
C SER A 537 -6.99 -23.28 5.41
N ALA A 538 -7.44 -22.47 4.47
CA ALA A 538 -8.63 -22.77 3.68
C ALA A 538 -8.71 -21.94 2.39
N TRP A 539 -9.46 -22.47 1.42
CA TRP A 539 -10.01 -21.71 0.31
C TRP A 539 -11.44 -21.25 0.63
N MET A 540 -11.77 -20.02 0.26
CA MET A 540 -13.11 -19.44 0.39
C MET A 540 -13.56 -18.82 -0.94
N VAL A 541 -14.15 -19.62 -1.80
CA VAL A 541 -14.45 -19.23 -3.18
C VAL A 541 -15.61 -18.22 -3.22
N GLY A 542 -15.45 -17.16 -4.03
CA GLY A 542 -16.54 -16.25 -4.38
C GLY A 542 -16.77 -15.09 -3.41
N ILE A 543 -17.87 -14.39 -3.66
CA ILE A 543 -18.28 -13.14 -3.01
C ILE A 543 -19.65 -13.31 -2.35
N GLU A 544 -20.21 -12.24 -1.79
CA GLU A 544 -21.63 -12.19 -1.44
C GLU A 544 -22.45 -12.24 -2.74
N TRP A 545 -23.26 -13.28 -2.92
CA TRP A 545 -23.89 -13.54 -4.22
C TRP A 545 -25.09 -12.62 -4.47
N TYR A 546 -25.09 -11.90 -5.59
CA TYR A 546 -26.25 -11.11 -6.01
C TYR A 546 -27.47 -12.03 -6.25
N PRO A 547 -28.60 -11.88 -5.53
CA PRO A 547 -29.70 -12.84 -5.55
C PRO A 547 -30.32 -13.03 -6.94
N TYR A 548 -30.43 -11.96 -7.72
CA TYR A 548 -30.97 -12.07 -9.08
C TYR A 548 -30.05 -12.84 -10.02
N THR A 549 -28.73 -12.83 -9.80
CA THR A 549 -27.79 -13.68 -10.54
C THR A 549 -27.97 -15.15 -10.18
N VAL A 550 -28.16 -15.46 -8.89
CA VAL A 550 -28.44 -16.83 -8.43
C VAL A 550 -29.74 -17.35 -9.06
N GLN A 551 -30.83 -16.56 -8.95
CA GLN A 551 -32.12 -16.90 -9.56
C GLN A 551 -32.01 -17.04 -11.09
N GLY A 552 -31.39 -16.08 -11.77
CA GLY A 552 -31.21 -16.08 -13.22
C GLY A 552 -30.42 -17.30 -13.72
N THR A 553 -29.37 -17.70 -12.99
CA THR A 553 -28.59 -18.91 -13.25
C THR A 553 -29.47 -20.16 -13.10
N ASN A 554 -30.23 -20.24 -12.00
CA ASN A 554 -31.12 -21.37 -11.73
C ASN A 554 -32.20 -21.54 -12.80
N GLU A 555 -32.76 -20.44 -13.32
CA GLU A 555 -33.77 -20.46 -14.36
C GLU A 555 -33.21 -20.82 -15.74
N LYS A 556 -32.08 -20.22 -16.14
CA LYS A 556 -31.46 -20.42 -17.46
C LYS A 556 -30.96 -21.86 -17.65
N HIS A 557 -30.47 -22.47 -16.58
CA HIS A 557 -29.88 -23.80 -16.60
C HIS A 557 -30.76 -24.85 -15.92
N ALA A 558 -32.07 -24.58 -15.83
CA ALA A 558 -33.04 -25.48 -15.23
C ALA A 558 -32.95 -26.89 -15.86
N GLY A 559 -32.66 -27.89 -15.03
CA GLY A 559 -32.56 -29.29 -15.46
C GLY A 559 -31.13 -29.80 -15.71
N ILE A 560 -30.09 -29.03 -15.39
CA ILE A 560 -28.68 -29.50 -15.44
C ILE A 560 -28.43 -30.75 -14.59
N GLY A 561 -29.18 -30.91 -13.49
CA GLY A 561 -29.09 -32.05 -12.58
C GLY A 561 -28.03 -31.87 -11.50
N ASP A 562 -27.54 -32.97 -10.96
CA ASP A 562 -26.48 -32.99 -9.95
C ASP A 562 -25.08 -33.03 -10.60
N PHE A 563 -24.11 -32.35 -9.97
CA PHE A 563 -22.70 -32.41 -10.31
C PHE A 563 -22.04 -33.64 -9.70
N ASP A 564 -21.15 -34.32 -10.43
CA ASP A 564 -20.40 -35.48 -9.95
C ASP A 564 -18.95 -35.44 -10.48
N GLY A 565 -18.10 -34.65 -9.82
CA GLY A 565 -16.66 -34.51 -10.09
C GLY A 565 -15.83 -35.57 -9.37
N ASP A 566 -14.50 -35.41 -9.37
CA ASP A 566 -13.58 -36.30 -8.66
C ASP A 566 -13.47 -35.93 -7.17
N TYR A 567 -13.57 -34.63 -6.84
CA TYR A 567 -13.40 -34.09 -5.48
C TYR A 567 -14.72 -33.64 -4.84
N TYR A 568 -15.72 -33.27 -5.63
CA TYR A 568 -17.03 -32.84 -5.12
C TYR A 568 -18.20 -33.45 -5.87
N ARG A 569 -19.35 -33.51 -5.21
CA ARG A 569 -20.63 -33.87 -5.82
C ARG A 569 -21.77 -33.08 -5.20
N THR A 570 -22.85 -32.91 -5.94
CA THR A 570 -24.09 -32.35 -5.41
C THR A 570 -25.21 -33.38 -5.34
N LYS A 571 -26.25 -33.08 -4.55
CA LYS A 571 -27.46 -33.91 -4.48
C LYS A 571 -28.70 -33.05 -4.26
N GLY A 572 -29.58 -33.00 -5.25
CA GLY A 572 -30.76 -32.14 -5.24
C GLY A 572 -30.42 -30.65 -5.38
N ALA A 573 -29.26 -30.31 -5.93
CA ALA A 573 -28.80 -28.94 -6.12
C ALA A 573 -29.61 -28.20 -7.19
N GLN A 574 -29.70 -26.87 -7.06
CA GLN A 574 -30.07 -26.01 -8.17
C GLN A 574 -28.83 -25.77 -9.06
N PRO A 575 -29.00 -25.24 -10.29
CA PRO A 575 -27.88 -24.97 -11.17
C PRO A 575 -26.77 -24.10 -10.58
N PHE A 576 -27.08 -23.21 -9.64
CA PHE A 576 -26.08 -22.40 -8.96
C PHE A 576 -25.20 -23.21 -8.00
N GLU A 577 -25.75 -24.11 -7.17
CA GLU A 577 -24.89 -24.99 -6.35
C GLU A 577 -24.13 -26.01 -7.20
N TYR A 578 -24.68 -26.44 -8.34
CA TYR A 578 -23.91 -27.19 -9.35
C TYR A 578 -22.68 -26.38 -9.77
N TRP A 579 -22.88 -25.11 -10.14
CA TRP A 579 -21.82 -24.23 -10.62
C TRP A 579 -20.75 -24.00 -9.56
N LEU A 580 -21.15 -23.79 -8.29
CA LEU A 580 -20.21 -23.66 -7.17
C LEU A 580 -19.37 -24.92 -6.98
N ALA A 581 -20.00 -26.10 -6.98
CA ALA A 581 -19.30 -27.37 -6.85
C ALA A 581 -18.30 -27.58 -8.00
N GLU A 582 -18.65 -27.17 -9.22
CA GLU A 582 -17.77 -27.22 -10.38
C GLU A 582 -16.56 -26.28 -10.24
N GLN A 583 -16.74 -25.09 -9.65
CA GLN A 583 -15.63 -24.15 -9.44
C GLN A 583 -14.69 -24.61 -8.32
N MET A 584 -15.24 -25.16 -7.24
CA MET A 584 -14.45 -25.79 -6.18
C MET A 584 -13.66 -27.00 -6.70
N GLU A 585 -14.28 -27.83 -7.55
CA GLU A 585 -13.62 -28.92 -8.26
C GLU A 585 -12.44 -28.42 -9.08
N TRP A 586 -12.66 -27.38 -9.89
CA TRP A 586 -11.63 -26.81 -10.77
C TRP A 586 -10.41 -26.33 -9.97
N LEU A 587 -10.63 -25.55 -8.91
CA LEU A 587 -9.55 -25.03 -8.05
C LEU A 587 -8.78 -26.18 -7.40
N THR A 588 -9.51 -27.14 -6.82
CA THR A 588 -8.93 -28.29 -6.12
C THR A 588 -8.11 -29.16 -7.08
N ALA A 589 -8.65 -29.44 -8.27
CA ALA A 589 -7.98 -30.22 -9.29
C ALA A 589 -6.68 -29.55 -9.77
N TYR A 590 -6.68 -28.22 -9.90
CA TYR A 590 -5.48 -27.48 -10.29
C TYR A 590 -4.40 -27.52 -9.20
N GLU A 591 -4.74 -27.14 -7.96
CA GLU A 591 -3.77 -27.13 -6.85
C GLU A 591 -3.24 -28.54 -6.55
N HIS A 592 -4.13 -29.52 -6.44
CA HIS A 592 -3.72 -30.89 -6.17
C HIS A 592 -2.92 -31.48 -7.33
N GLY A 593 -3.33 -31.25 -8.58
CA GLY A 593 -2.65 -31.77 -9.75
C GLY A 593 -1.24 -31.19 -9.97
N LYS A 594 -1.05 -29.89 -9.69
CA LYS A 594 0.23 -29.20 -9.88
C LYS A 594 1.14 -29.28 -8.67
N TYR A 595 0.60 -29.10 -7.46
CA TYR A 595 1.37 -28.94 -6.23
C TYR A 595 1.17 -30.08 -5.22
N GLY A 596 0.22 -30.99 -5.44
CA GLY A 596 -0.06 -32.10 -4.52
C GLY A 596 -0.67 -31.65 -3.20
N ALA A 597 -1.19 -30.42 -3.12
CA ALA A 597 -1.74 -29.86 -1.90
C ALA A 597 -3.27 -30.01 -1.84
N LEU A 598 -3.78 -30.32 -0.65
CA LEU A 598 -5.19 -30.31 -0.29
C LEU A 598 -5.39 -29.54 1.01
N ARG A 599 -6.52 -28.86 1.13
CA ARG A 599 -6.89 -28.09 2.32
C ARG A 599 -8.41 -27.94 2.40
N ALA A 600 -8.89 -27.55 3.58
CA ALA A 600 -10.31 -27.31 3.81
C ALA A 600 -10.88 -26.31 2.79
N MET A 601 -12.09 -26.58 2.31
CA MET A 601 -12.76 -25.79 1.28
C MET A 601 -14.07 -25.19 1.78
N SER A 602 -14.33 -23.95 1.39
CA SER A 602 -15.60 -23.26 1.57
C SER A 602 -15.87 -22.31 0.41
N PHE A 603 -17.06 -21.72 0.41
CA PHE A 603 -17.42 -20.59 -0.44
C PHE A 603 -18.14 -19.55 0.42
N THR A 604 -18.03 -18.29 0.01
CA THR A 604 -18.66 -17.17 0.71
C THR A 604 -20.18 -17.27 0.56
N ASN A 605 -20.91 -17.11 1.67
CA ASN A 605 -22.36 -16.92 1.66
C ASN A 605 -22.74 -15.74 2.54
N TRP A 606 -23.93 -15.19 2.31
CA TRP A 606 -24.46 -14.03 3.00
C TRP A 606 -25.89 -14.34 3.47
N VAL A 607 -26.36 -13.60 4.49
CA VAL A 607 -27.69 -13.79 5.10
C VAL A 607 -28.83 -13.73 4.06
N THR A 608 -28.76 -12.83 3.09
CA THR A 608 -29.75 -12.69 1.99
C THR A 608 -29.92 -13.96 1.13
N THR A 609 -28.88 -14.78 1.01
CA THR A 609 -28.91 -16.02 0.20
C THR A 609 -28.74 -17.26 1.07
N ASP A 610 -29.04 -17.16 2.37
CA ASP A 610 -28.96 -18.28 3.28
C ASP A 610 -30.03 -19.36 2.96
N LEU A 611 -29.98 -20.48 3.67
CA LEU A 611 -30.89 -21.61 3.47
C LEU A 611 -32.16 -21.57 4.35
N LEU A 612 -32.36 -20.50 5.11
CA LEU A 612 -33.46 -20.35 6.04
C LEU A 612 -34.65 -19.67 5.35
N ASP A 613 -35.84 -19.86 5.91
CA ASP A 613 -37.03 -19.12 5.48
C ASP A 613 -37.22 -17.89 6.38
N HIS A 614 -37.40 -16.70 5.78
CA HIS A 614 -37.54 -15.42 6.50
C HIS A 614 -38.93 -14.81 6.33
N PRO A 615 -39.96 -15.32 7.03
CA PRO A 615 -41.34 -14.90 6.79
C PRO A 615 -41.63 -13.44 7.17
N ALA A 616 -40.77 -12.78 7.96
CA ALA A 616 -40.85 -11.36 8.22
C ALA A 616 -40.34 -10.47 7.07
N GLU A 617 -39.54 -11.02 6.15
CA GLU A 617 -38.87 -10.28 5.08
C GLU A 617 -39.85 -9.84 3.98
N SER A 618 -39.76 -8.59 3.55
CA SER A 618 -40.58 -8.03 2.45
C SER A 618 -39.77 -7.37 1.35
N ALA A 619 -38.49 -7.09 1.58
CA ALA A 619 -37.58 -6.71 0.53
C ALA A 619 -37.33 -7.95 -0.33
N GLU A 620 -37.94 -7.98 -1.52
CA GLU A 620 -37.92 -9.13 -2.44
C GLU A 620 -36.51 -9.71 -2.65
N GLN A 621 -35.49 -8.84 -2.73
CA GLN A 621 -34.11 -9.25 -2.91
C GLN A 621 -33.55 -10.03 -1.70
N GLU A 622 -33.97 -9.69 -0.48
CA GLU A 622 -33.37 -10.16 0.79
C GLU A 622 -33.76 -11.60 1.17
N ASP A 623 -34.77 -12.18 0.51
CA ASP A 623 -35.24 -13.57 0.67
C ASP A 623 -35.69 -14.15 -0.69
N LEU A 624 -34.98 -13.79 -1.78
CA LEU A 624 -35.38 -14.16 -3.15
C LEU A 624 -35.08 -15.62 -3.49
N VAL A 625 -33.91 -16.08 -3.09
CA VAL A 625 -33.34 -17.38 -3.48
C VAL A 625 -32.25 -17.80 -2.50
N SER A 626 -32.23 -19.09 -2.17
CA SER A 626 -31.21 -19.68 -1.30
C SER A 626 -30.04 -20.23 -2.09
N VAL A 627 -28.87 -20.21 -1.47
CA VAL A 627 -27.68 -20.98 -1.84
C VAL A 627 -27.36 -21.91 -0.68
N ASP A 628 -27.59 -23.23 -0.82
CA ASP A 628 -27.47 -24.20 0.29
C ASP A 628 -26.16 -25.02 0.24
N PRO A 629 -25.16 -24.71 1.11
CA PRO A 629 -23.93 -25.49 1.20
C PRO A 629 -24.16 -26.98 1.52
N ASN A 630 -25.26 -27.34 2.17
CA ASN A 630 -25.53 -28.73 2.55
C ASN A 630 -25.77 -29.64 1.34
N LEU A 631 -26.05 -29.07 0.16
CA LEU A 631 -26.23 -29.81 -1.08
C LEU A 631 -24.92 -30.24 -1.75
N ILE A 632 -23.77 -29.71 -1.30
CA ILE A 632 -22.43 -30.02 -1.84
C ILE A 632 -21.65 -30.90 -0.85
N ALA A 633 -21.16 -32.06 -1.30
CA ALA A 633 -20.40 -32.99 -0.46
C ALA A 633 -19.00 -33.27 -1.04
N PRO A 634 -17.97 -33.36 -0.18
CA PRO A 634 -16.65 -33.83 -0.61
C PRO A 634 -16.73 -35.29 -1.07
N LYS A 635 -15.81 -35.66 -1.95
CA LYS A 635 -15.64 -36.98 -2.58
C LYS A 635 -14.15 -37.22 -2.82
N GLY A 636 -13.75 -38.50 -2.89
CA GLY A 636 -12.37 -38.86 -3.19
C GLY A 636 -11.40 -38.31 -2.14
N ASP A 637 -10.29 -37.73 -2.59
CA ASP A 637 -9.26 -37.22 -1.68
C ASP A 637 -9.74 -36.05 -0.81
N MET A 638 -10.75 -35.28 -1.26
CA MET A 638 -11.36 -34.23 -0.46
C MET A 638 -12.18 -34.76 0.73
N GLU A 639 -12.45 -36.07 0.84
CA GLU A 639 -12.99 -36.64 2.08
C GLU A 639 -12.00 -36.51 3.26
N GLN A 640 -10.70 -36.34 2.98
CA GLN A 640 -9.66 -36.17 4.00
C GLN A 640 -9.55 -34.72 4.49
N ALA A 641 -9.75 -33.74 3.60
CA ALA A 641 -9.69 -32.31 3.92
C ALA A 641 -11.06 -31.74 4.34
N GLY A 642 -12.15 -32.18 3.73
CA GLY A 642 -13.51 -31.79 4.11
C GLY A 642 -13.90 -30.36 3.72
N MET A 643 -15.10 -29.97 4.16
CA MET A 643 -15.73 -28.68 3.86
C MET A 643 -16.41 -28.07 5.09
N PHE A 644 -16.53 -26.75 5.09
CA PHE A 644 -17.32 -25.99 6.06
C PHE A 644 -18.15 -24.91 5.36
N ALA A 645 -19.23 -24.47 6.00
CA ALA A 645 -20.03 -23.35 5.51
C ALA A 645 -19.47 -22.03 6.07
N SER A 646 -19.49 -20.97 5.27
CA SER A 646 -19.01 -19.66 5.69
C SER A 646 -20.05 -18.59 5.44
N TYR A 647 -20.34 -17.77 6.46
CA TYR A 647 -21.33 -16.70 6.39
C TYR A 647 -20.78 -15.39 6.88
N HIS A 648 -21.12 -14.32 6.19
CA HIS A 648 -21.03 -12.97 6.71
C HIS A 648 -22.33 -12.67 7.45
N VAL A 649 -22.24 -12.30 8.73
CA VAL A 649 -23.42 -12.07 9.57
C VAL A 649 -23.19 -10.84 10.43
N TYR A 650 -24.08 -9.85 10.27
CA TYR A 650 -24.04 -8.60 11.01
C TYR A 650 -25.30 -8.49 11.88
N PRO A 651 -25.23 -7.90 13.08
CA PRO A 651 -26.36 -7.92 14.02
C PRO A 651 -27.51 -7.00 13.60
N TYR A 652 -27.34 -6.17 12.58
CA TYR A 652 -28.23 -5.08 12.22
C TYR A 652 -28.87 -5.22 10.83
N TYR A 653 -28.45 -6.12 9.95
CA TYR A 653 -29.00 -6.23 8.60
C TYR A 653 -28.85 -7.67 8.08
N PRO A 654 -29.82 -8.22 7.31
CA PRO A 654 -31.04 -7.60 6.79
C PRO A 654 -32.13 -7.29 7.84
N ASP A 655 -33.16 -6.55 7.42
CA ASP A 655 -34.21 -6.01 8.30
C ASP A 655 -34.98 -7.10 9.07
N PHE A 656 -35.15 -8.29 8.49
CA PHE A 656 -35.81 -9.39 9.20
C PHE A 656 -35.11 -9.74 10.53
N LEU A 657 -33.79 -9.58 10.65
CA LEU A 657 -33.05 -9.80 11.90
C LEU A 657 -33.54 -8.87 13.02
N ASN A 658 -34.06 -7.70 12.67
CA ASN A 658 -34.49 -6.66 13.61
C ASN A 658 -36.01 -6.60 13.80
N TYR A 659 -36.79 -7.30 12.97
CA TYR A 659 -38.26 -7.27 13.05
C TYR A 659 -38.93 -8.62 13.29
N GLU A 660 -38.26 -9.74 12.97
CA GLU A 660 -38.80 -11.08 13.22
C GLU A 660 -38.95 -11.32 14.73
N ARG A 661 -40.20 -11.53 15.16
CA ARG A 661 -40.55 -11.63 16.58
C ARG A 661 -39.78 -12.73 17.31
N ARG A 662 -39.51 -13.86 16.66
CA ARG A 662 -38.78 -14.99 17.26
C ARG A 662 -37.33 -14.62 17.61
N TYR A 663 -36.71 -13.72 16.85
CA TYR A 663 -35.36 -13.22 17.12
C TYR A 663 -35.37 -12.16 18.23
N LEU A 664 -36.37 -11.27 18.23
CA LEU A 664 -36.50 -10.24 19.28
C LEU A 664 -36.86 -10.81 20.67
N GLU A 665 -37.64 -11.88 20.71
CA GLU A 665 -38.04 -12.55 21.95
C GLU A 665 -37.00 -13.57 22.45
N PHE A 666 -36.00 -13.92 21.63
CA PHE A 666 -34.93 -14.83 22.02
C PHE A 666 -34.11 -14.28 23.19
N ARG A 667 -33.58 -15.18 24.00
CA ARG A 667 -32.66 -14.86 25.10
C ARG A 667 -31.41 -15.70 24.95
N ASP A 668 -30.27 -15.04 24.88
CA ASP A 668 -28.98 -15.70 24.75
C ASP A 668 -28.58 -16.45 26.03
N HIS A 669 -27.38 -17.04 25.99
CA HIS A 669 -26.79 -17.77 27.10
C HIS A 669 -26.50 -16.90 28.34
N ARG A 670 -26.55 -15.56 28.20
CA ARG A 670 -26.44 -14.58 29.30
C ARG A 670 -27.82 -14.16 29.83
N GLY A 671 -28.91 -14.61 29.21
CA GLY A 671 -30.29 -14.31 29.60
C GLY A 671 -30.81 -12.98 29.07
N GLU A 672 -30.13 -12.39 28.09
CA GLU A 672 -30.46 -11.06 27.52
C GLU A 672 -31.07 -11.19 26.12
N PRO A 673 -31.91 -10.22 25.69
CA PRO A 673 -32.39 -10.16 24.31
C PRO A 673 -31.23 -10.12 23.30
N ASN A 674 -31.27 -10.96 22.28
CA ASN A 674 -30.17 -11.09 21.32
C ASN A 674 -30.68 -11.70 20.00
N ASN A 675 -30.89 -10.85 19.00
CA ASN A 675 -31.35 -11.27 17.69
C ASN A 675 -30.26 -12.02 16.90
N TYR A 676 -29.00 -11.59 17.06
CA TYR A 676 -27.85 -12.21 16.41
C TYR A 676 -27.67 -13.67 16.86
N ALA A 677 -27.65 -13.94 18.16
CA ALA A 677 -27.56 -15.31 18.70
C ALA A 677 -28.76 -16.18 18.29
N ALA A 678 -29.95 -15.60 18.18
CA ALA A 678 -31.14 -16.32 17.71
C ALA A 678 -30.98 -16.83 16.28
N TYR A 679 -30.48 -15.97 15.39
CA TYR A 679 -30.17 -16.32 14.01
C TYR A 679 -29.04 -17.34 13.91
N LEU A 680 -27.93 -17.14 14.63
CA LEU A 680 -26.81 -18.09 14.65
C LEU A 680 -27.23 -19.51 15.06
N LYS A 681 -28.10 -19.61 16.05
CA LYS A 681 -28.65 -20.88 16.51
C LYS A 681 -29.47 -21.56 15.42
N GLU A 682 -30.38 -20.84 14.77
CA GLU A 682 -31.20 -21.38 13.69
C GLU A 682 -30.35 -21.83 12.50
N LEU A 683 -29.36 -21.02 12.12
CA LEU A 683 -28.40 -21.35 11.08
C LEU A 683 -27.61 -22.61 11.43
N LYS A 684 -27.14 -22.75 12.68
CA LYS A 684 -26.45 -23.94 13.17
C LYS A 684 -27.33 -25.18 13.11
N GLU A 685 -28.61 -25.08 13.48
CA GLU A 685 -29.57 -26.18 13.44
C GLU A 685 -29.89 -26.63 12.00
N ALA A 686 -29.78 -25.72 11.03
CA ALA A 686 -30.02 -26.00 9.62
C ALA A 686 -28.82 -26.66 8.89
N HIS A 687 -27.62 -26.63 9.47
CA HIS A 687 -26.41 -27.14 8.82
C HIS A 687 -25.98 -28.55 9.27
N ARG A 688 -25.52 -29.36 8.30
CA ARG A 688 -24.85 -30.66 8.57
C ARG A 688 -23.34 -30.57 8.72
N MET A 689 -22.75 -29.41 8.41
CA MET A 689 -21.31 -29.17 8.46
C MET A 689 -20.99 -28.03 9.44
N PRO A 690 -19.73 -27.90 9.88
CA PRO A 690 -19.32 -26.77 10.71
C PRO A 690 -19.50 -25.44 9.98
N ILE A 691 -19.72 -24.38 10.77
CA ILE A 691 -19.94 -23.04 10.27
C ILE A 691 -18.81 -22.15 10.76
N LEU A 692 -18.23 -21.35 9.87
CA LEU A 692 -17.39 -20.21 10.20
C LEU A 692 -18.20 -18.94 10.00
N ILE A 693 -18.22 -18.04 10.98
CA ILE A 693 -18.68 -16.67 10.73
C ILE A 693 -17.51 -15.89 10.13
N ALA A 694 -17.50 -15.85 8.80
CA ALA A 694 -16.43 -15.33 7.98
C ALA A 694 -16.32 -13.80 8.04
N GLU A 695 -17.40 -13.13 8.43
CA GLU A 695 -17.40 -11.72 8.80
C GLU A 695 -18.42 -11.49 9.91
N PHE A 696 -17.98 -10.79 10.95
CA PHE A 696 -18.86 -10.13 11.90
C PHE A 696 -18.26 -8.79 12.30
N GLY A 697 -19.09 -7.78 12.54
CA GLY A 697 -18.59 -6.46 12.87
C GLY A 697 -19.65 -5.43 13.18
N ILE A 698 -19.23 -4.32 13.78
CA ILE A 698 -19.96 -3.04 13.76
C ILE A 698 -18.95 -1.90 13.56
N PRO A 699 -19.30 -0.80 12.89
CA PRO A 699 -18.36 0.30 12.67
C PRO A 699 -18.33 1.30 13.84
N ALA A 700 -17.14 1.77 14.20
CA ALA A 700 -16.92 2.85 15.17
C ALA A 700 -16.98 4.23 14.48
N SER A 701 -18.11 4.52 13.83
CA SER A 701 -18.32 5.74 13.04
C SER A 701 -19.21 6.76 13.75
N ARG A 702 -19.10 8.03 13.34
CA ARG A 702 -19.95 9.11 13.85
C ARG A 702 -21.30 9.19 13.14
N GLY A 703 -21.40 8.68 11.91
CA GLY A 703 -22.67 8.52 11.20
C GLY A 703 -23.36 7.20 11.53
N LYS A 704 -24.66 7.12 11.25
CA LYS A 704 -25.49 5.91 11.45
C LYS A 704 -26.17 5.55 10.14
N THR A 705 -26.21 4.27 9.82
CA THR A 705 -26.85 3.75 8.61
C THR A 705 -28.02 2.86 8.90
N HIS A 706 -27.94 2.09 9.99
CA HIS A 706 -29.01 1.17 10.37
C HIS A 706 -29.10 1.03 11.89
N GLU A 707 -30.31 0.83 12.39
CA GLU A 707 -30.57 0.66 13.83
C GLU A 707 -30.82 -0.80 14.17
N ASN A 708 -30.19 -1.25 15.25
CA ASN A 708 -30.46 -2.54 15.86
C ASN A 708 -31.36 -2.33 17.11
N PRO A 709 -32.38 -3.20 17.34
CA PRO A 709 -33.31 -3.08 18.46
C PRO A 709 -32.68 -3.07 19.87
N PHE A 710 -31.44 -3.55 19.99
CA PHE A 710 -30.70 -3.65 21.25
C PHE A 710 -29.46 -2.74 21.29
N GLY A 711 -29.30 -1.85 20.30
CA GLY A 711 -28.26 -0.82 20.27
C GLY A 711 -26.99 -1.20 19.52
N TRP A 712 -26.88 -2.38 18.90
CA TRP A 712 -25.73 -2.79 18.09
C TRP A 712 -25.83 -2.24 16.66
N ASN A 713 -25.89 -0.92 16.57
CA ASN A 713 -26.19 -0.20 15.34
C ASN A 713 -25.08 -0.32 14.30
N GLN A 714 -25.43 -0.13 13.04
CA GLN A 714 -24.47 0.08 11.96
C GLN A 714 -23.97 1.53 12.01
N GLY A 715 -23.04 1.79 12.92
CA GLY A 715 -22.46 3.10 13.16
C GLY A 715 -23.09 3.83 14.33
N PHE A 716 -22.62 5.06 14.58
CA PHE A 716 -22.94 5.85 15.79
C PHE A 716 -22.57 5.10 17.08
N MET A 717 -21.39 4.48 17.05
CA MET A 717 -20.82 3.67 18.12
C MET A 717 -19.41 4.19 18.40
N SER A 718 -19.06 4.36 19.67
CA SER A 718 -17.69 4.69 20.05
C SER A 718 -16.74 3.52 19.82
N GLU A 719 -15.43 3.77 19.78
CA GLU A 719 -14.41 2.72 19.67
C GLU A 719 -14.50 1.70 20.82
N GLN A 720 -14.84 2.16 22.02
CA GLN A 720 -15.08 1.28 23.16
C GLN A 720 -16.33 0.42 22.94
N GLU A 721 -17.45 1.03 22.57
CA GLU A 721 -18.71 0.30 22.30
C GLU A 721 -18.54 -0.71 21.16
N GLN A 722 -17.77 -0.36 20.12
CA GLN A 722 -17.38 -1.29 19.06
C GLN A 722 -16.72 -2.54 19.66
N GLY A 723 -15.68 -2.37 20.48
CA GLY A 723 -14.97 -3.50 21.08
C GLY A 723 -15.84 -4.38 21.96
N GLU A 724 -16.72 -3.79 22.77
CA GLU A 724 -17.62 -4.55 23.65
C GLU A 724 -18.66 -5.35 22.86
N VAL A 725 -19.21 -4.79 21.78
CA VAL A 725 -20.12 -5.52 20.89
C VAL A 725 -19.37 -6.63 20.15
N LEU A 726 -18.19 -6.36 19.59
CA LEU A 726 -17.39 -7.37 18.90
C LEU A 726 -17.07 -8.56 19.82
N LYS A 727 -16.66 -8.29 21.08
CA LYS A 727 -16.45 -9.34 22.09
C LYS A 727 -17.72 -10.17 22.27
N ARG A 728 -18.87 -9.52 22.46
CA ARG A 728 -20.16 -10.20 22.67
C ARG A 728 -20.55 -11.09 21.48
N LEU A 729 -20.43 -10.58 20.26
CA LEU A 729 -20.74 -11.34 19.04
C LEU A 729 -19.83 -12.55 18.92
N TYR A 730 -18.54 -12.41 19.22
CA TYR A 730 -17.58 -13.51 19.22
C TYR A 730 -17.92 -14.59 20.26
N GLU A 731 -18.30 -14.19 21.48
CA GLU A 731 -18.78 -15.12 22.51
C GLU A 731 -20.04 -15.88 22.08
N ASP A 732 -20.97 -15.24 21.36
CA ASP A 732 -22.16 -15.90 20.81
C ASP A 732 -21.79 -16.95 19.75
N ILE A 733 -20.86 -16.62 18.86
CA ILE A 733 -20.35 -17.55 17.84
C ILE A 733 -19.76 -18.80 18.50
N LEU A 734 -18.93 -18.62 19.53
CA LEU A 734 -18.33 -19.74 20.25
C LEU A 734 -19.37 -20.54 21.05
N HIS A 735 -20.36 -19.87 21.64
CA HIS A 735 -21.42 -20.53 22.40
C HIS A 735 -22.23 -21.50 21.54
N GLU A 736 -22.53 -21.13 20.28
CA GLU A 736 -23.27 -21.97 19.33
C GLU A 736 -22.41 -23.11 18.72
N GLY A 737 -21.15 -23.25 19.13
CA GLY A 737 -20.26 -24.33 18.68
C GLY A 737 -19.89 -24.21 17.20
N MET A 738 -19.63 -22.97 16.75
CA MET A 738 -19.10 -22.67 15.42
C MET A 738 -17.56 -22.75 15.41
N LEU A 739 -16.95 -22.70 14.23
CA LEU A 739 -15.50 -22.78 14.04
C LEU A 739 -14.73 -21.58 14.62
N GLY A 740 -15.44 -20.51 14.97
CA GLY A 740 -14.89 -19.21 15.37
C GLY A 740 -15.36 -18.11 14.42
N GLY A 741 -14.62 -17.01 14.39
CA GLY A 741 -15.04 -15.83 13.65
C GLY A 741 -13.88 -14.93 13.21
N LEU A 742 -14.15 -14.17 12.16
CA LEU A 742 -13.24 -13.16 11.62
C LEU A 742 -13.86 -11.77 11.76
N VAL A 743 -13.22 -10.91 12.55
CA VAL A 743 -13.66 -9.51 12.72
C VAL A 743 -13.52 -8.79 11.38
N PHE A 744 -14.59 -8.17 10.90
CA PHE A 744 -14.56 -7.22 9.80
C PHE A 744 -14.37 -5.82 10.40
N THR A 745 -13.17 -5.21 10.33
CA THR A 745 -11.95 -5.65 9.61
C THR A 745 -10.69 -5.18 10.35
N TRP A 746 -9.48 -5.47 9.85
CA TRP A 746 -8.22 -5.01 10.44
C TRP A 746 -8.10 -3.48 10.40
N GLN A 747 -8.21 -2.86 9.23
CA GLN A 747 -7.99 -1.42 9.03
C GLN A 747 -9.21 -0.68 8.48
N ASP A 748 -9.34 0.60 8.82
CA ASP A 748 -10.33 1.50 8.22
C ASP A 748 -10.08 1.69 6.71
N GLU A 749 -11.13 1.80 5.90
CA GLU A 749 -11.03 1.83 4.44
C GLU A 749 -11.78 3.04 3.86
N TRP A 750 -11.07 4.15 3.62
CA TRP A 750 -11.66 5.45 3.26
C TRP A 750 -12.39 5.49 1.92
N PHE A 751 -12.11 4.55 1.01
CA PHE A 751 -12.79 4.50 -0.28
C PHE A 751 -14.25 4.00 -0.19
N LYS A 752 -14.61 3.34 0.92
CA LYS A 752 -15.92 2.71 1.07
C LYS A 752 -17.06 3.72 1.13
N ARG A 753 -18.24 3.26 0.75
CA ARG A 753 -19.49 4.03 0.63
C ARG A 753 -20.65 3.26 1.22
N THR A 754 -21.71 3.95 1.61
CA THR A 754 -22.96 3.34 2.07
C THR A 754 -24.17 4.00 1.42
N TRP A 755 -25.32 3.30 1.41
CA TRP A 755 -26.50 3.68 0.64
C TRP A 755 -27.14 5.02 1.04
N ASN A 756 -27.00 5.45 2.30
CA ASN A 756 -27.60 6.69 2.78
C ASN A 756 -26.67 7.92 2.64
N THR A 757 -25.39 7.72 2.32
CA THR A 757 -24.40 8.80 2.13
C THR A 757 -23.73 8.84 0.76
N LEU A 758 -23.85 7.81 -0.10
CA LEU A 758 -23.12 7.75 -1.39
C LEU A 758 -23.39 8.92 -2.34
N ASP A 759 -24.56 9.57 -2.22
CA ASP A 759 -24.98 10.68 -3.07
C ASP A 759 -24.47 12.04 -2.56
N TYR A 760 -23.86 12.08 -1.37
CA TYR A 760 -23.34 13.30 -0.75
C TYR A 760 -21.87 13.58 -1.08
N ASP A 761 -21.12 12.59 -1.58
CA ASP A 761 -19.68 12.70 -1.84
C ASP A 761 -19.32 12.56 -3.32
N ASN A 762 -18.08 12.92 -3.66
CA ASN A 762 -17.53 12.69 -4.99
C ASN A 762 -16.98 11.24 -5.06
N PRO A 763 -17.55 10.36 -5.92
CA PRO A 763 -17.16 8.96 -5.99
C PRO A 763 -15.71 8.74 -6.41
N ASP A 764 -15.14 9.66 -7.19
CA ASP A 764 -13.77 9.58 -7.71
C ASP A 764 -12.73 10.07 -6.69
N ARG A 765 -13.18 10.61 -5.55
CA ARG A 765 -12.32 11.26 -4.55
C ARG A 765 -12.40 10.67 -3.14
N ARG A 766 -13.17 9.60 -2.93
CA ARG A 766 -13.37 8.98 -1.61
C ARG A 766 -12.07 8.59 -0.88
N PRO A 767 -11.02 8.05 -1.52
CA PRO A 767 -9.80 7.67 -0.81
C PRO A 767 -9.00 8.85 -0.23
N PHE A 768 -9.21 10.08 -0.71
CA PHE A 768 -8.36 11.23 -0.38
C PHE A 768 -8.76 11.94 0.92
N TRP A 769 -9.82 11.50 1.59
CA TRP A 769 -10.26 12.09 2.85
C TRP A 769 -11.05 11.06 3.67
N SER A 770 -11.12 11.25 4.98
CA SER A 770 -11.83 10.31 5.87
C SER A 770 -13.23 10.84 6.16
N ASN A 771 -14.27 10.12 5.73
CA ASN A 771 -15.64 10.54 5.94
C ASN A 771 -16.22 9.94 7.22
N ALA A 772 -16.14 10.67 8.34
CA ALA A 772 -16.63 10.23 9.65
C ALA A 772 -18.12 9.87 9.70
N GLN A 773 -18.90 10.33 8.71
CA GLN A 773 -20.34 10.09 8.60
C GLN A 773 -20.68 8.82 7.79
N THR A 774 -19.74 8.29 7.00
CA THR A 774 -19.95 7.09 6.18
C THR A 774 -19.45 5.87 6.93
N ASN A 775 -20.37 5.16 7.60
CA ASN A 775 -20.06 4.05 8.52
C ASN A 775 -19.14 2.96 7.93
N GLU A 776 -19.26 2.66 6.64
CA GLU A 776 -18.49 1.62 5.96
C GLU A 776 -16.98 1.87 5.97
N GLN A 777 -16.56 3.13 6.19
CA GLN A 777 -15.15 3.47 6.26
C GLN A 777 -14.51 3.16 7.63
N GLN A 778 -15.29 2.94 8.70
CA GLN A 778 -14.76 2.86 10.09
C GLN A 778 -14.98 1.52 10.80
N PHE A 779 -14.94 0.41 10.06
CA PHE A 779 -14.98 -0.95 10.64
C PHE A 779 -13.66 -1.41 11.25
N GLY A 780 -12.53 -0.83 10.86
CA GLY A 780 -11.20 -1.27 11.26
C GLY A 780 -10.98 -1.24 12.77
N LEU A 781 -10.11 -2.13 13.26
CA LEU A 781 -9.48 -2.04 14.59
C LEU A 781 -8.28 -1.08 14.57
N LEU A 782 -7.72 -0.82 13.39
CA LEU A 782 -6.71 0.18 13.08
C LEU A 782 -7.35 1.34 12.31
N SER A 783 -7.17 2.56 12.78
CA SER A 783 -7.55 3.79 12.08
C SER A 783 -6.34 4.48 11.44
N PHE A 784 -6.64 5.40 10.52
CA PHE A 784 -5.65 6.26 9.84
C PHE A 784 -5.82 7.75 10.21
N ASP A 785 -6.45 8.04 11.35
CA ASP A 785 -6.78 9.41 11.76
C ASP A 785 -5.64 10.08 12.52
N ARG A 786 -5.20 11.25 12.03
CA ARG A 786 -4.20 12.10 12.69
C ARG A 786 -4.71 12.73 13.98
N LEU A 787 -6.00 13.06 14.01
CA LEU A 787 -6.63 13.83 15.08
C LEU A 787 -5.80 15.08 15.40
N LYS A 788 -5.53 15.89 14.36
CA LYS A 788 -4.62 17.05 14.43
C LYS A 788 -4.98 17.99 15.57
N VAL A 789 -6.29 18.12 15.84
CA VAL A 789 -6.82 18.73 17.05
C VAL A 789 -7.61 17.68 17.83
N LYS A 790 -7.28 17.53 19.11
CA LYS A 790 -7.98 16.67 20.07
C LYS A 790 -8.94 17.57 20.83
N VAL A 791 -10.25 17.44 20.60
CA VAL A 791 -11.26 18.25 21.30
C VAL A 791 -11.35 17.83 22.79
N ASP A 792 -10.49 18.38 23.64
CA ASP A 792 -10.31 17.97 25.03
C ASP A 792 -10.14 19.15 26.01
N GLY A 793 -10.17 20.38 25.49
CA GLY A 793 -10.00 21.62 26.25
C GLY A 793 -8.55 22.09 26.37
N GLU A 794 -7.56 21.31 25.93
CA GLU A 794 -6.14 21.64 25.99
C GLU A 794 -5.65 22.27 24.68
N VAL A 795 -5.34 23.56 24.71
CA VAL A 795 -5.07 24.36 23.51
C VAL A 795 -3.69 24.14 22.85
N THR A 796 -2.93 23.13 23.26
CA THR A 796 -1.50 22.97 22.93
C THR A 796 -1.21 22.46 21.52
N ASP A 797 -2.18 21.77 20.92
CA ASP A 797 -2.17 21.25 19.55
C ASP A 797 -2.50 22.32 18.49
N TRP A 798 -3.14 23.42 18.90
CA TRP A 798 -3.39 24.56 18.04
C TRP A 798 -2.15 25.42 17.78
N THR A 799 -1.66 25.39 16.54
CA THR A 799 -0.50 26.18 16.11
C THR A 799 -0.87 27.45 15.33
N GLY A 800 -2.10 27.53 14.84
CA GLY A 800 -2.62 28.63 14.03
C GLY A 800 -2.82 29.95 14.79
N LYS A 801 -2.88 31.06 14.04
CA LYS A 801 -3.26 32.37 14.58
C LYS A 801 -4.78 32.52 14.62
N PRO A 802 -5.33 33.31 15.55
CA PRO A 802 -6.76 33.53 15.59
C PRO A 802 -7.23 34.28 14.34
N ILE A 803 -8.34 33.83 13.75
CA ILE A 803 -9.03 34.56 12.68
C ILE A 803 -9.71 35.82 13.25
N TYR A 804 -10.14 35.79 14.50
CA TYR A 804 -10.66 36.94 15.24
C TYR A 804 -9.99 37.05 16.60
N GLU A 805 -9.67 38.26 17.02
CA GLU A 805 -9.09 38.51 18.33
C GLU A 805 -9.58 39.87 18.85
N LYS A 806 -10.00 39.91 20.12
CA LYS A 806 -10.35 41.16 20.80
C LYS A 806 -9.96 41.15 22.28
N LYS A 807 -9.81 42.37 22.82
CA LYS A 807 -9.29 42.61 24.17
C LYS A 807 -10.33 42.54 25.30
N ALA A 808 -11.63 42.53 24.98
CA ALA A 808 -12.72 42.59 25.96
C ALA A 808 -14.00 41.95 25.41
N GLY A 809 -14.80 41.34 26.29
CA GLY A 809 -16.12 40.78 25.97
C GLY A 809 -16.23 39.27 26.23
N PRO A 810 -17.43 38.69 26.10
CA PRO A 810 -17.67 37.25 26.26
C PRO A 810 -16.79 36.34 25.38
N ILE A 811 -16.60 36.66 24.10
CA ILE A 811 -15.77 35.86 23.18
C ILE A 811 -14.46 36.62 22.93
N ARG A 812 -13.28 36.04 23.19
CA ARG A 812 -11.98 36.72 23.07
C ARG A 812 -11.29 36.46 21.76
N ALA A 813 -11.29 35.22 21.31
CA ALA A 813 -10.65 34.85 20.06
C ALA A 813 -11.33 33.65 19.41
N VAL A 814 -11.16 33.53 18.10
CA VAL A 814 -11.64 32.41 17.30
C VAL A 814 -10.49 31.88 16.47
N TYR A 815 -10.26 30.57 16.55
CA TYR A 815 -9.27 29.84 15.79
C TYR A 815 -9.97 28.80 14.94
N VAL A 816 -9.38 28.51 13.78
CA VAL A 816 -9.91 27.53 12.84
C VAL A 816 -8.74 26.73 12.29
N ASP A 817 -8.91 25.42 12.24
CA ASP A 817 -7.97 24.50 11.62
C ASP A 817 -8.72 23.37 10.92
N HIS A 818 -8.02 22.50 10.20
CA HIS A 818 -8.60 21.31 9.59
C HIS A 818 -7.59 20.15 9.51
N ASP A 819 -8.14 18.96 9.29
CA ASP A 819 -7.44 17.79 8.79
C ASP A 819 -8.30 17.08 7.72
N GLU A 820 -7.85 15.90 7.31
CA GLU A 820 -8.47 15.06 6.29
C GLU A 820 -9.88 14.56 6.66
N ARG A 821 -10.32 14.75 7.92
CA ARG A 821 -11.58 14.23 8.46
C ARG A 821 -12.52 15.33 8.96
N TYR A 822 -11.96 16.41 9.51
CA TYR A 822 -12.73 17.42 10.24
C TYR A 822 -12.29 18.87 9.94
N LEU A 823 -13.27 19.78 10.05
CA LEU A 823 -13.04 21.21 10.30
C LEU A 823 -13.08 21.45 11.82
N TYR A 824 -12.07 22.12 12.36
CA TYR A 824 -11.96 22.44 13.79
C TYR A 824 -12.18 23.94 14.04
N VAL A 825 -12.90 24.27 15.10
CA VAL A 825 -13.12 25.64 15.56
C VAL A 825 -12.84 25.71 17.06
N ARG A 826 -12.00 26.65 17.49
CA ARG A 826 -11.80 26.96 18.91
C ARG A 826 -12.25 28.37 19.22
N LEU A 827 -12.95 28.51 20.34
CA LEU A 827 -13.38 29.76 20.93
C LEU A 827 -12.65 29.96 22.26
N ASP A 828 -11.88 31.03 22.36
CA ASP A 828 -11.37 31.49 23.64
C ASP A 828 -12.43 32.45 24.21
N MET A 829 -12.90 32.21 25.44
CA MET A 829 -14.02 32.90 26.05
C MET A 829 -13.65 33.46 27.43
N GLU A 830 -14.37 34.48 27.88
CA GLU A 830 -14.29 34.90 29.27
C GLU A 830 -14.92 33.81 30.15
N PRO A 831 -14.19 33.26 31.16
CA PRO A 831 -14.74 32.26 32.05
C PRO A 831 -16.03 32.74 32.74
N GLY A 832 -17.08 31.92 32.68
CA GLY A 832 -18.38 32.23 33.30
C GLY A 832 -19.19 33.31 32.58
N ALA A 833 -18.92 33.59 31.30
CA ALA A 833 -19.78 34.46 30.49
C ALA A 833 -21.21 33.89 30.37
N ASP A 834 -22.21 34.76 30.50
CA ASP A 834 -23.63 34.39 30.36
C ASP A 834 -24.01 34.14 28.90
N GLY A 835 -24.78 33.08 28.65
CA GLY A 835 -25.29 32.69 27.33
C GLY A 835 -24.54 31.50 26.73
N TYR A 836 -24.69 31.30 25.42
CA TYR A 836 -24.02 30.24 24.69
C TYR A 836 -23.49 30.72 23.33
N PRO A 837 -22.39 30.15 22.82
CA PRO A 837 -21.87 30.52 21.51
C PRO A 837 -22.66 29.86 20.38
N VAL A 838 -22.83 30.63 19.30
CA VAL A 838 -23.38 30.17 18.01
C VAL A 838 -22.34 30.46 16.93
N VAL A 839 -21.72 29.41 16.38
CA VAL A 839 -20.78 29.51 15.26
C VAL A 839 -21.58 29.65 13.96
N LEU A 840 -21.18 30.60 13.13
CA LEU A 840 -21.80 30.94 11.85
C LEU A 840 -20.90 30.43 10.72
N LEU A 841 -21.48 29.76 9.73
CA LEU A 841 -20.76 29.13 8.64
C LEU A 841 -21.41 29.47 7.30
N ASP A 842 -20.66 30.20 6.48
CA ASP A 842 -20.93 30.46 5.06
C ASP A 842 -20.03 29.52 4.25
N THR A 843 -20.63 28.49 3.67
CA THR A 843 -19.93 27.48 2.89
C THR A 843 -20.03 27.76 1.40
N VAL A 844 -21.14 28.32 0.91
CA VAL A 844 -21.37 28.55 -0.51
C VAL A 844 -21.73 30.02 -0.76
N PRO A 845 -20.92 30.75 -1.55
CA PRO A 845 -21.19 32.14 -1.86
C PRO A 845 -22.55 32.38 -2.53
N ASP A 846 -23.11 33.57 -2.30
CA ASP A 846 -24.32 34.10 -2.95
C ASP A 846 -25.64 33.35 -2.65
N GLN A 847 -25.68 32.45 -1.66
CA GLN A 847 -26.91 31.86 -1.10
C GLN A 847 -26.92 31.89 0.44
N GLY A 848 -27.97 31.31 1.03
CA GLY A 848 -28.08 31.17 2.48
C GLY A 848 -28.89 32.27 3.16
N ASN A 849 -28.92 32.21 4.50
CA ASN A 849 -29.71 33.11 5.32
C ASN A 849 -28.91 34.29 5.89
N THR A 850 -29.39 35.52 5.66
CA THR A 850 -28.83 36.75 6.25
C THR A 850 -29.47 37.12 7.59
N THR A 851 -30.44 36.34 8.05
CA THR A 851 -31.07 36.47 9.37
C THR A 851 -31.22 35.09 10.01
N ILE A 852 -31.29 35.03 11.34
CA ILE A 852 -31.47 33.77 12.07
C ILE A 852 -32.77 33.83 12.87
N GLY A 853 -33.73 32.98 12.53
CA GLY A 853 -35.01 32.86 13.21
C GLY A 853 -34.81 32.56 14.70
N GLY A 854 -35.45 33.36 15.55
CA GLY A 854 -35.32 33.24 17.01
C GLY A 854 -34.18 34.07 17.62
N ILE A 855 -33.16 34.46 16.85
CA ILE A 855 -32.07 35.34 17.31
C ILE A 855 -32.39 36.80 16.94
N LYS A 856 -32.37 37.68 17.95
CA LYS A 856 -32.67 39.10 17.81
C LYS A 856 -31.39 39.91 17.76
N GLY A 857 -31.31 40.85 16.82
CA GLY A 857 -30.19 41.79 16.69
C GLY A 857 -29.00 41.24 15.90
N ALA A 858 -29.21 40.23 15.04
CA ALA A 858 -28.20 39.62 14.18
C ALA A 858 -28.62 39.67 12.70
N ALA A 859 -28.59 40.85 12.08
CA ALA A 859 -28.66 40.93 10.62
C ALA A 859 -27.24 40.73 10.05
N LEU A 860 -27.06 39.79 9.14
CA LEU A 860 -25.75 39.41 8.59
C LEU A 860 -25.52 40.08 7.23
N SER A 861 -24.25 40.24 6.87
CA SER A 861 -23.87 40.74 5.54
C SER A 861 -23.75 39.61 4.52
N ASP A 862 -23.35 38.42 4.98
CA ASP A 862 -23.22 37.20 4.18
C ASP A 862 -24.37 36.24 4.52
N GLY A 863 -24.73 35.39 3.57
CA GLY A 863 -25.71 34.33 3.78
C GLY A 863 -25.06 33.11 4.44
N LEU A 864 -25.81 32.45 5.32
CA LEU A 864 -25.33 31.27 6.04
C LEU A 864 -26.12 30.04 5.61
N GLU A 865 -25.41 28.97 5.27
CA GLU A 865 -26.00 27.64 5.11
C GLU A 865 -26.11 26.93 6.46
N PHE A 866 -25.18 27.19 7.40
CA PHE A 866 -25.14 26.49 8.68
C PHE A 866 -24.95 27.40 9.88
N ILE A 867 -25.52 26.98 11.01
CA ILE A 867 -25.22 27.50 12.34
C ILE A 867 -24.96 26.36 13.32
N ALA A 868 -23.89 26.43 14.10
CA ALA A 868 -23.62 25.50 15.19
C ALA A 868 -23.93 26.17 16.53
N SER A 869 -25.00 25.76 17.19
CA SER A 869 -25.38 26.25 18.52
C SER A 869 -24.79 25.33 19.58
N LEU A 870 -23.96 25.84 20.49
CA LEU A 870 -23.30 25.06 21.54
C LEU A 870 -23.93 25.37 22.92
N ASN A 871 -25.12 24.81 23.16
CA ASN A 871 -25.96 25.10 24.32
C ASN A 871 -26.17 23.84 25.19
N GLY A 872 -25.08 23.17 25.56
CA GLY A 872 -25.11 21.94 26.37
C GLY A 872 -25.82 20.79 25.66
N GLU A 873 -26.80 20.16 26.33
CA GLU A 873 -27.53 19.00 25.77
C GLU A 873 -28.31 19.29 24.48
N GLU A 874 -28.60 20.57 24.21
CA GLU A 874 -29.28 21.04 23.00
C GLU A 874 -28.32 21.41 21.87
N SER A 875 -27.01 21.17 22.04
CA SER A 875 -25.99 21.51 21.07
C SER A 875 -26.20 20.79 19.74
N ARG A 876 -26.16 21.53 18.64
CA ARG A 876 -26.46 21.02 17.30
C ARG A 876 -25.94 21.94 16.20
N LEU A 877 -25.58 21.34 15.07
CA LEU A 877 -25.47 22.00 13.77
C LEU A 877 -26.84 21.97 13.08
N LEU A 878 -27.28 23.14 12.63
CA LEU A 878 -28.52 23.32 11.87
C LEU A 878 -28.21 23.83 10.48
N ILE A 879 -29.09 23.54 9.53
CA ILE A 879 -28.92 23.84 8.11
C ILE A 879 -30.07 24.70 7.56
N ASP A 880 -29.77 25.58 6.60
CA ASP A 880 -30.77 26.26 5.77
C ASP A 880 -31.56 25.23 4.94
N PRO A 881 -32.91 25.17 5.04
CA PRO A 881 -33.74 24.33 4.19
C PRO A 881 -33.48 24.49 2.69
N TYR A 882 -33.03 25.67 2.23
CA TYR A 882 -32.68 25.90 0.83
C TYR A 882 -31.47 25.06 0.36
N TYR A 883 -30.58 24.72 1.29
CA TYR A 883 -29.35 23.94 1.06
C TYR A 883 -29.44 22.48 1.53
N ASP A 884 -30.57 22.05 2.12
CA ASP A 884 -30.70 20.70 2.69
C ASP A 884 -30.91 19.60 1.63
N PHE A 885 -29.90 18.72 1.50
CA PHE A 885 -29.92 17.61 0.55
C PHE A 885 -30.83 16.46 1.00
N HIS A 886 -31.01 16.23 2.30
CA HIS A 886 -31.86 15.14 2.81
C HIS A 886 -33.31 15.31 2.34
N HIS A 887 -33.94 16.45 2.63
CA HIS A 887 -35.30 16.70 2.19
C HIS A 887 -35.37 16.89 0.67
N PHE A 888 -34.30 17.35 0.01
CA PHE A 888 -34.27 17.38 -1.46
C PHE A 888 -34.42 15.97 -2.04
N LEU A 889 -33.60 15.03 -1.59
CA LEU A 889 -33.60 13.67 -2.10
C LEU A 889 -34.87 12.93 -1.68
N TYR A 890 -35.14 12.82 -0.38
CA TYR A 890 -36.21 11.98 0.13
C TYR A 890 -37.59 12.64 0.11
N GLY A 891 -37.67 13.98 0.24
CA GLY A 891 -38.92 14.72 0.24
C GLY A 891 -39.36 15.18 -1.16
N LYS A 892 -38.51 15.97 -1.83
CA LYS A 892 -38.84 16.57 -3.14
C LYS A 892 -38.73 15.59 -4.31
N LYS A 893 -37.61 14.85 -4.41
CA LYS A 893 -37.34 13.95 -5.55
C LYS A 893 -38.09 12.63 -5.42
N LEU A 894 -37.94 11.94 -4.29
CA LEU A 894 -38.49 10.60 -4.10
C LEU A 894 -39.90 10.58 -3.48
N GLY A 895 -40.32 11.65 -2.79
CA GLY A 895 -41.64 11.74 -2.17
C GLY A 895 -41.89 10.75 -1.02
N LEU A 896 -40.83 10.29 -0.35
CA LEU A 896 -40.87 9.33 0.76
C LEU A 896 -41.13 10.00 2.11
N ILE A 897 -40.78 11.27 2.25
CA ILE A 897 -41.07 12.10 3.42
C ILE A 897 -41.79 13.39 3.03
N GLN A 898 -42.27 14.13 4.02
CA GLN A 898 -42.82 15.46 3.78
C GLN A 898 -41.71 16.42 3.33
N ASP A 899 -41.86 17.04 2.16
CA ASP A 899 -40.91 18.04 1.68
C ASP A 899 -40.96 19.33 2.51
N VAL A 900 -39.84 20.07 2.52
CA VAL A 900 -39.69 21.37 3.17
C VAL A 900 -39.78 22.51 2.15
N GLU A 901 -40.33 23.63 2.59
CA GLU A 901 -40.37 24.85 1.78
C GLU A 901 -38.96 25.44 1.61
N ARG A 902 -38.48 25.52 0.36
CA ARG A 902 -37.15 26.05 0.01
C ARG A 902 -37.26 27.49 -0.46
N VAL A 903 -37.12 28.41 0.48
CA VAL A 903 -37.08 29.85 0.22
C VAL A 903 -35.71 30.34 0.61
N ASN A 904 -34.97 30.88 -0.36
CA ASN A 904 -33.68 31.52 -0.09
C ASN A 904 -33.87 32.72 0.85
N ASP A 905 -32.94 32.92 1.78
CA ASP A 905 -32.97 33.96 2.81
C ASP A 905 -34.29 33.98 3.62
N SER A 906 -34.80 32.80 3.98
CA SER A 906 -36.00 32.66 4.81
C SER A 906 -35.78 32.95 6.30
N GLY A 907 -34.52 32.96 6.72
CA GLY A 907 -34.07 33.01 8.11
C GLY A 907 -34.30 31.73 8.90
N ARG A 908 -34.69 30.62 8.25
CA ARG A 908 -34.98 29.35 8.91
C ARG A 908 -33.77 28.42 8.89
N PHE A 909 -33.56 27.73 10.01
CA PHE A 909 -32.63 26.62 10.11
C PHE A 909 -33.36 25.40 10.65
N ILE A 910 -33.05 24.22 10.13
CA ILE A 910 -33.66 22.94 10.50
C ILE A 910 -32.59 21.91 10.93
N PRO A 911 -32.97 20.87 11.68
CA PRO A 911 -32.08 19.75 11.97
C PRO A 911 -31.55 19.09 10.68
N ILE A 912 -30.31 18.60 10.73
CA ILE A 912 -29.72 17.81 9.65
C ILE A 912 -30.06 16.34 9.91
N GLU A 913 -30.67 15.68 8.93
CA GLU A 913 -31.13 14.29 9.06
C GLU A 913 -30.48 13.39 8.01
N TYR A 914 -30.21 12.13 8.37
CA TYR A 914 -29.86 11.06 7.43
C TYR A 914 -30.86 9.92 7.53
N ALA A 915 -31.17 9.32 6.38
CA ALA A 915 -32.07 8.18 6.29
C ALA A 915 -31.43 6.94 6.93
N LEU A 916 -32.24 6.14 7.63
CA LEU A 916 -31.84 4.88 8.24
C LEU A 916 -32.55 3.68 7.61
N ASN A 917 -33.80 3.88 7.20
CA ASN A 917 -34.53 2.90 6.42
C ASN A 917 -35.68 3.54 5.64
N LYS A 918 -36.03 2.94 4.50
CA LYS A 918 -37.28 3.22 3.80
C LYS A 918 -38.44 2.61 4.58
N ALA A 919 -39.68 2.88 4.15
CA ALA A 919 -40.83 2.18 4.71
C ALA A 919 -40.70 0.68 4.43
N TYR A 920 -40.88 -0.15 5.46
CA TYR A 920 -40.65 -1.59 5.42
C TYR A 920 -41.90 -2.34 5.87
N GLU A 921 -42.26 -3.41 5.18
CA GLU A 921 -43.42 -4.25 5.56
C GLU A 921 -42.93 -5.51 6.29
N VAL A 922 -43.45 -5.77 7.49
CA VAL A 922 -43.21 -7.06 8.16
C VAL A 922 -44.24 -8.05 7.62
N ALA A 923 -43.84 -8.85 6.62
CA ALA A 923 -44.75 -9.57 5.74
C ALA A 923 -45.69 -10.53 6.47
N ASN A 924 -45.17 -11.31 7.42
CA ASN A 924 -45.97 -12.24 8.24
C ASN A 924 -46.88 -11.58 9.28
N GLU A 925 -46.66 -10.30 9.63
CA GLU A 925 -47.46 -9.56 10.61
C GLU A 925 -48.42 -8.54 9.98
N ASN A 926 -48.30 -8.27 8.68
CA ASN A 926 -49.01 -7.19 7.99
C ASN A 926 -48.87 -5.84 8.74
N ARG A 927 -47.65 -5.57 9.21
CA ARG A 927 -47.26 -4.40 10.00
C ARG A 927 -46.27 -3.58 9.18
N THR A 928 -46.57 -2.32 8.91
CA THR A 928 -45.64 -1.42 8.21
C THR A 928 -44.83 -0.59 9.20
N ILE A 929 -43.51 -0.64 9.07
CA ILE A 929 -42.56 0.29 9.67
C ILE A 929 -42.47 1.51 8.74
N PRO A 930 -42.70 2.74 9.24
CA PRO A 930 -42.56 3.94 8.42
C PRO A 930 -41.08 4.21 8.07
N PHE A 931 -40.84 5.10 7.12
CA PHE A 931 -39.51 5.66 6.86
C PHE A 931 -38.87 6.16 8.17
N THR A 932 -37.61 5.82 8.38
CA THR A 932 -36.84 6.23 9.56
C THR A 932 -35.63 7.06 9.15
N ALA A 933 -35.36 8.09 9.94
CA ALA A 933 -34.18 8.94 9.85
C ALA A 933 -33.76 9.35 11.26
N TYR A 934 -32.54 9.87 11.39
CA TYR A 934 -32.04 10.42 12.65
C TYR A 934 -31.42 11.79 12.43
N GLU A 935 -31.50 12.64 13.47
CA GLU A 935 -30.80 13.92 13.51
C GLU A 935 -29.29 13.68 13.66
N THR A 936 -28.54 13.80 12.57
CA THR A 936 -27.08 13.69 12.57
C THR A 936 -26.40 14.98 13.02
N GLY A 937 -27.09 16.12 12.91
CA GLY A 937 -26.60 17.44 13.32
C GLY A 937 -26.46 17.64 14.84
N LYS A 938 -27.02 16.76 15.68
CA LYS A 938 -26.88 16.86 17.14
C LYS A 938 -25.41 16.68 17.54
N LEU A 939 -24.83 17.60 18.30
CA LEU A 939 -23.42 17.61 18.68
C LEU A 939 -23.23 17.02 20.08
N ARG A 940 -22.29 16.09 20.22
CA ARG A 940 -22.00 15.40 21.49
C ARG A 940 -20.86 16.09 22.23
N GLU A 941 -21.07 16.43 23.49
CA GLU A 941 -19.98 16.88 24.37
C GLU A 941 -19.16 15.69 24.85
N GLY A 942 -17.84 15.81 24.87
CA GLY A 942 -16.97 14.76 25.41
C GLY A 942 -15.49 15.11 25.34
N ASN A 943 -14.64 14.10 25.48
CA ASN A 943 -13.20 14.21 25.35
C ASN A 943 -12.74 13.47 24.09
N GLY A 944 -12.27 14.20 23.08
CA GLY A 944 -11.81 13.65 21.81
C GLY A 944 -10.36 13.17 21.79
N ASN A 945 -9.66 13.15 22.93
CA ASN A 945 -8.26 12.74 23.03
C ASN A 945 -8.14 11.22 23.31
N PRO A 946 -7.60 10.41 22.38
CA PRO A 946 -7.47 8.95 22.56
C PRO A 946 -6.61 8.51 23.74
N GLU A 947 -5.76 9.40 24.26
CA GLU A 947 -4.89 9.12 25.41
C GLU A 947 -5.61 9.35 26.75
N SER A 948 -6.80 9.95 26.72
CA SER A 948 -7.58 10.25 27.93
C SER A 948 -8.35 9.02 28.45
N PRO A 949 -8.45 8.82 29.77
CA PRO A 949 -9.27 7.74 30.35
C PRO A 949 -10.78 7.90 30.11
N ASP A 950 -11.25 9.11 29.79
CA ASP A 950 -12.64 9.42 29.44
C ASP A 950 -12.83 9.70 27.94
N TYR A 951 -11.91 9.20 27.10
CA TYR A 951 -11.99 9.33 25.64
C TYR A 951 -13.33 8.86 25.09
N ASP A 952 -13.90 9.68 24.24
CA ASP A 952 -15.11 9.43 23.48
C ASP A 952 -14.86 9.77 22.00
N SER A 953 -14.70 8.73 21.18
CA SER A 953 -14.47 8.88 19.75
C SER A 953 -15.65 9.55 19.02
N LEU A 954 -16.82 9.66 19.64
CA LEU A 954 -18.01 10.34 19.09
C LEU A 954 -18.15 11.80 19.56
N ALA A 955 -17.28 12.30 20.44
CA ALA A 955 -17.34 13.70 20.89
C ALA A 955 -17.29 14.64 19.67
N ASP A 956 -18.13 15.65 19.59
CA ASP A 956 -18.06 16.69 18.55
C ASP A 956 -17.48 17.98 19.13
N TYR A 957 -17.64 18.22 20.43
CA TYR A 957 -17.11 19.40 21.09
C TYR A 957 -16.71 19.15 22.55
N HIS A 958 -15.86 20.02 23.07
CA HIS A 958 -15.51 20.09 24.48
C HIS A 958 -15.69 21.53 24.98
N ALA A 959 -16.35 21.71 26.12
CA ALA A 959 -16.56 23.02 26.76
C ALA A 959 -15.79 23.09 28.09
N GLY A 960 -14.55 23.56 28.03
CA GLY A 960 -13.68 23.77 29.18
C GLY A 960 -13.87 25.13 29.86
N GLU A 961 -13.03 25.43 30.86
CA GLU A 961 -13.04 26.73 31.54
C GLU A 961 -12.45 27.82 30.62
N GLY A 962 -13.33 28.57 29.93
CA GLY A 962 -12.92 29.68 29.06
C GLY A 962 -12.40 29.25 27.69
N VAL A 963 -12.52 27.98 27.32
CA VAL A 963 -12.20 27.45 25.99
C VAL A 963 -13.31 26.52 25.54
N VAL A 964 -13.75 26.67 24.29
CA VAL A 964 -14.66 25.73 23.64
C VAL A 964 -14.01 25.25 22.35
N GLU A 965 -13.90 23.95 22.17
CA GLU A 965 -13.36 23.33 20.95
C GLU A 965 -14.46 22.53 20.27
N LEU A 966 -14.60 22.70 18.97
CA LEU A 966 -15.60 22.06 18.13
C LEU A 966 -14.89 21.39 16.95
N ARG A 967 -15.23 20.14 16.66
CA ARG A 967 -14.86 19.43 15.43
C ARG A 967 -16.12 19.08 14.64
N LEU A 968 -16.11 19.39 13.35
CA LEU A 968 -17.23 19.17 12.43
C LEU A 968 -16.80 18.24 11.30
N PRO A 969 -17.44 17.07 11.15
CA PRO A 969 -17.20 16.19 9.99
C PRO A 969 -17.46 16.92 8.68
N TRP A 970 -16.58 16.75 7.69
CA TRP A 970 -16.73 17.41 6.38
C TRP A 970 -18.07 17.15 5.70
N LEU A 971 -18.55 15.89 5.72
CA LEU A 971 -19.85 15.54 5.13
C LEU A 971 -21.04 16.23 5.84
N LEU A 972 -20.90 16.56 7.14
CA LEU A 972 -21.95 17.27 7.88
C LEU A 972 -22.12 18.72 7.38
N LEU A 973 -21.08 19.28 6.76
CA LEU A 973 -21.09 20.56 6.05
C LEU A 973 -21.45 20.40 4.56
N GLN A 974 -21.90 19.21 4.15
CA GLN A 974 -22.11 18.83 2.75
C GLN A 974 -20.89 19.08 1.85
N ALA A 975 -19.68 18.85 2.37
CA ALA A 975 -18.50 18.74 1.54
C ALA A 975 -18.59 17.46 0.72
N LYS A 976 -18.47 17.58 -0.60
CA LYS A 976 -18.39 16.45 -1.52
C LYS A 976 -16.97 15.91 -1.62
N ASP A 977 -16.00 16.82 -1.61
CA ASP A 977 -14.57 16.54 -1.55
C ASP A 977 -13.84 17.72 -0.87
N PRO A 978 -13.53 17.64 0.43
CA PRO A 978 -12.80 18.71 1.13
C PRO A 978 -11.37 18.89 0.59
N SER A 979 -10.77 17.87 -0.04
CA SER A 979 -9.42 17.95 -0.61
C SER A 979 -9.31 18.91 -1.78
N MET A 980 -10.42 19.08 -2.51
CA MET A 980 -10.54 20.01 -3.64
C MET A 980 -11.42 21.22 -3.31
N LYS A 981 -11.88 21.35 -2.06
CA LYS A 981 -12.88 22.33 -1.62
C LYS A 981 -14.19 22.25 -2.43
N GLU A 982 -14.61 21.04 -2.78
CA GLU A 982 -15.88 20.77 -3.43
C GLU A 982 -16.98 20.60 -2.38
N PHE A 983 -18.04 21.42 -2.50
CA PHE A 983 -19.22 21.38 -1.65
C PHE A 983 -20.47 21.18 -2.52
N MET A 984 -21.57 20.78 -1.87
CA MET A 984 -22.89 20.79 -2.52
C MET A 984 -23.19 22.19 -3.08
N GLY A 985 -23.80 22.25 -4.25
CA GLY A 985 -24.14 23.53 -4.91
C GLY A 985 -25.54 24.03 -4.57
N ASN A 986 -26.08 24.87 -5.46
CA ASN A 986 -27.46 25.33 -5.38
C ASN A 986 -28.45 24.24 -5.82
N LEU A 987 -28.97 23.47 -4.85
CA LEU A 987 -29.95 22.40 -5.07
C LEU A 987 -31.25 22.85 -5.78
N ALA A 988 -31.61 24.13 -5.66
CA ALA A 988 -32.82 24.64 -6.31
C ALA A 988 -32.63 24.86 -7.82
N GLU A 989 -31.39 25.14 -8.26
CA GLU A 989 -31.02 25.37 -9.66
C GLU A 989 -30.57 24.07 -10.34
N ASP A 990 -29.62 23.36 -9.73
CA ASP A 990 -28.91 22.23 -10.37
C ASP A 990 -29.35 20.86 -9.85
N GLY A 991 -30.26 20.80 -8.87
CA GLY A 991 -30.76 19.56 -8.29
C GLY A 991 -29.67 18.73 -7.61
N GLU A 992 -29.73 17.40 -7.72
CA GLU A 992 -28.75 16.49 -7.09
C GLU A 992 -27.33 16.57 -7.67
N SER A 993 -27.18 17.10 -8.89
CA SER A 993 -25.86 17.31 -9.49
C SER A 993 -25.19 18.60 -9.02
N ALA A 994 -25.83 19.38 -8.14
CA ALA A 994 -25.30 20.64 -7.67
C ALA A 994 -23.92 20.46 -7.01
N SER A 995 -22.94 21.22 -7.48
CA SER A 995 -21.58 21.20 -6.97
C SER A 995 -20.94 22.57 -7.15
N VAL A 996 -20.11 22.97 -6.20
CA VAL A 996 -19.36 24.23 -6.24
C VAL A 996 -17.98 24.05 -5.63
N ILE A 997 -16.97 24.64 -6.28
CA ILE A 997 -15.62 24.78 -5.72
C ILE A 997 -15.53 26.14 -5.04
N ILE A 998 -15.10 26.14 -3.77
CA ILE A 998 -15.07 27.35 -2.95
C ILE A 998 -13.63 27.80 -2.68
N ASP A 999 -13.42 29.11 -2.59
CA ASP A 999 -12.10 29.66 -2.22
C ASP A 999 -11.85 29.55 -0.70
N ARG A 1000 -12.91 29.62 0.10
CA ARG A 1000 -12.87 29.72 1.57
C ARG A 1000 -14.24 29.44 2.19
N ILE A 1001 -14.25 29.02 3.46
CA ILE A 1001 -15.45 29.00 4.32
C ILE A 1001 -15.48 30.31 5.12
N GLY A 1002 -16.57 31.06 5.08
CA GLY A 1002 -16.78 32.23 5.94
C GLY A 1002 -17.15 31.80 7.36
N LEU A 1003 -16.46 32.34 8.37
CA LEU A 1003 -16.74 32.06 9.78
C LEU A 1003 -17.06 33.33 10.57
N GLY A 1004 -17.99 33.20 11.51
CA GLY A 1004 -18.30 34.17 12.54
C GLY A 1004 -18.81 33.49 13.81
N VAL A 1005 -18.97 34.24 14.89
CA VAL A 1005 -19.50 33.71 16.15
C VAL A 1005 -20.38 34.74 16.82
N LEU A 1006 -21.52 34.32 17.35
CA LEU A 1006 -22.40 35.11 18.20
C LEU A 1006 -22.37 34.55 19.62
N MET A 1007 -22.43 35.42 20.62
CA MET A 1007 -22.81 35.04 21.98
C MET A 1007 -24.29 35.36 22.18
N VAL A 1008 -25.11 34.35 22.45
CA VAL A 1008 -26.57 34.50 22.52
C VAL A 1008 -27.03 34.25 23.95
N GLY A 1009 -27.79 35.20 24.51
CA GLY A 1009 -28.42 35.04 25.82
C GLY A 1009 -29.69 34.17 25.73
N GLU A 1010 -30.15 33.66 26.87
CA GLU A 1010 -31.38 32.83 26.97
C GLU A 1010 -32.64 33.51 26.40
N ASP A 1011 -32.67 34.85 26.33
CA ASP A 1011 -33.79 35.62 25.76
C ASP A 1011 -33.74 35.78 24.22
N GLY A 1012 -32.74 35.14 23.59
CA GLY A 1012 -32.46 35.14 22.16
C GLY A 1012 -31.78 36.41 21.66
N ARG A 1013 -31.32 37.31 22.54
CA ARG A 1013 -30.58 38.50 22.12
C ARG A 1013 -29.09 38.20 21.98
N VAL A 1014 -28.47 38.78 20.96
CA VAL A 1014 -27.01 38.78 20.82
C VAL A 1014 -26.39 39.69 21.87
N ALA A 1015 -25.57 39.10 22.74
CA ALA A 1015 -24.78 39.79 23.76
C ALA A 1015 -23.41 40.23 23.22
N ASP A 1016 -22.86 39.47 22.27
CA ASP A 1016 -21.54 39.72 21.68
C ASP A 1016 -21.44 39.09 20.29
N SER A 1017 -20.53 39.57 19.44
CA SER A 1017 -20.29 38.99 18.12
C SER A 1017 -18.87 39.21 17.60
N LEU A 1018 -18.41 38.26 16.80
CA LEU A 1018 -17.22 38.36 15.96
C LEU A 1018 -17.63 37.97 14.51
N PRO A 1019 -17.60 38.90 13.55
CA PRO A 1019 -17.15 40.30 13.66
C PRO A 1019 -18.08 41.16 14.53
N GLU A 1020 -17.55 42.27 15.06
CA GLU A 1020 -18.33 43.18 15.91
C GLU A 1020 -19.53 43.77 15.15
N ALA A 1021 -20.69 43.76 15.78
CA ALA A 1021 -21.92 44.33 15.22
C ALA A 1021 -21.85 45.86 15.18
N ASP A 1022 -22.19 46.46 14.04
CA ASP A 1022 -22.45 47.90 13.91
C ASP A 1022 -23.94 48.15 13.72
N GLY A 1023 -24.59 48.83 14.68
CA GLY A 1023 -26.02 49.12 14.61
C GLY A 1023 -26.93 47.88 14.54
N GLY A 1024 -26.49 46.73 15.06
CA GLY A 1024 -27.23 45.46 14.99
C GLY A 1024 -27.03 44.68 13.67
N LYS A 1025 -26.09 45.12 12.83
CA LYS A 1025 -25.66 44.43 11.63
C LYS A 1025 -24.24 43.87 11.80
N ILE A 1026 -24.08 42.58 11.54
CA ILE A 1026 -22.79 41.88 11.49
C ILE A 1026 -22.18 42.12 10.11
N GLY A 1027 -20.92 42.58 10.10
CA GLY A 1027 -20.17 42.80 8.86
C GLY A 1027 -19.80 41.49 8.15
N PRO A 1028 -19.07 41.56 7.03
CA PRO A 1028 -18.60 40.38 6.32
C PRO A 1028 -17.76 39.45 7.20
N LEU A 1029 -17.99 38.15 7.06
CA LEU A 1029 -17.28 37.07 7.72
C LEU A 1029 -15.85 36.96 7.18
N LYS A 1030 -14.93 36.52 8.03
CA LYS A 1030 -13.56 36.22 7.64
C LYS A 1030 -13.53 34.80 7.10
N GLY A 1031 -12.85 34.63 5.98
CA GLY A 1031 -12.70 33.34 5.34
C GLY A 1031 -11.55 32.52 5.93
N TYR A 1032 -11.78 31.24 6.14
CA TYR A 1032 -10.78 30.20 6.34
C TYR A 1032 -10.56 29.44 5.04
N THR A 1033 -9.31 29.18 4.68
CA THR A 1033 -8.92 28.44 3.46
C THR A 1033 -7.72 27.55 3.77
N TRP A 1034 -7.50 26.56 2.92
CA TRP A 1034 -6.44 25.57 3.01
C TRP A 1034 -5.88 25.25 1.63
N ASP A 1035 -4.78 24.50 1.54
CA ASP A 1035 -4.25 24.06 0.25
C ASP A 1035 -4.98 22.81 -0.22
N ASN A 1036 -5.19 22.66 -1.52
CA ASN A 1036 -5.73 21.40 -2.04
C ASN A 1036 -4.71 20.27 -1.83
N TRP A 1037 -5.21 19.04 -1.65
CA TRP A 1037 -4.34 17.86 -1.54
C TRP A 1037 -4.80 16.74 -2.49
N ASP A 1038 -3.83 16.06 -3.08
CA ASP A 1038 -4.03 14.82 -3.84
C ASP A 1038 -3.41 13.60 -3.12
N VAL A 1039 -2.66 13.84 -2.06
CA VAL A 1039 -2.12 12.82 -1.15
C VAL A 1039 -2.51 13.24 0.26
N PRO A 1040 -3.42 12.51 0.95
CA PRO A 1040 -3.79 12.84 2.31
C PRO A 1040 -2.64 12.58 3.27
N GLU A 1041 -2.52 13.40 4.33
CA GLU A 1041 -1.71 13.02 5.47
C GLU A 1041 -2.54 12.08 6.38
N TRP A 1042 -1.89 11.10 6.98
CA TRP A 1042 -2.57 10.12 7.84
C TRP A 1042 -1.60 9.53 8.85
N GLU A 1043 -2.14 9.00 9.95
CA GLU A 1043 -1.36 8.33 10.99
C GLU A 1043 -2.07 7.03 11.43
N GLU A 1044 -1.33 5.93 11.49
CA GLU A 1044 -1.84 4.66 12.02
C GLU A 1044 -2.08 4.75 13.53
N ARG A 1045 -3.28 4.40 13.98
CA ARG A 1045 -3.60 4.29 15.40
C ARG A 1045 -4.47 3.07 15.68
N LEU A 1046 -4.14 2.32 16.73
CA LEU A 1046 -5.00 1.25 17.21
C LEU A 1046 -6.18 1.85 17.98
N LYS A 1047 -7.39 1.43 17.65
CA LYS A 1047 -8.62 1.84 18.34
C LYS A 1047 -8.75 1.15 19.69
N GLN A 1048 -9.59 1.69 20.58
CA GLN A 1048 -9.88 1.03 21.88
C GLN A 1048 -10.42 -0.41 21.71
N SER A 1049 -11.13 -0.68 20.61
CA SER A 1049 -11.65 -2.00 20.25
C SER A 1049 -10.55 -3.06 20.10
N TYR A 1050 -9.36 -2.70 19.60
CA TYR A 1050 -8.21 -3.60 19.52
C TYR A 1050 -7.84 -4.18 20.89
N GLY A 1051 -7.76 -3.33 21.92
CA GLY A 1051 -7.39 -3.75 23.27
C GLY A 1051 -8.44 -4.64 23.94
N ILE A 1052 -9.71 -4.47 23.58
CA ILE A 1052 -10.82 -5.32 24.06
C ILE A 1052 -10.77 -6.69 23.36
N MET A 1053 -10.60 -6.71 22.03
CA MET A 1053 -10.49 -7.95 21.27
C MET A 1053 -9.24 -8.75 21.62
N LYS A 1054 -8.11 -8.08 21.88
CA LYS A 1054 -6.89 -8.73 22.38
C LYS A 1054 -7.13 -9.57 23.63
N LYS A 1055 -7.94 -9.05 24.56
CA LYS A 1055 -8.33 -9.78 25.79
C LYS A 1055 -9.32 -10.89 25.48
N ALA A 1056 -10.33 -10.63 24.64
CA ALA A 1056 -11.30 -11.64 24.24
C ALA A 1056 -10.61 -12.87 23.61
N PHE A 1057 -9.65 -12.66 22.71
CA PHE A 1057 -8.87 -13.74 22.10
C PHE A 1057 -7.88 -14.43 23.04
N GLU A 1058 -7.55 -13.84 24.20
CA GLU A 1058 -6.72 -14.47 25.24
C GLU A 1058 -7.52 -15.38 26.19
N GLU A 1059 -8.80 -15.05 26.43
CA GLU A 1059 -9.66 -15.71 27.43
C GLU A 1059 -10.16 -17.12 27.00
N ASP A 1060 -10.08 -17.44 25.71
CA ASP A 1060 -10.38 -18.77 25.12
C ASP A 1060 -9.12 -19.63 24.93
#